data_AF-A0A7K1FQY3-F1
#
_entry.id   AF-A0A7K1FQY3-F1
#
_cell.length_a   1.000
_cell.length_b   1.000
_cell.length_c   1.000
_cell.angle_alpha   90.00
_cell.angle_beta   90.00
_cell.angle_gamma   90.00
#
_symmetry.space_group_name_H-M   'P 1'
#
loop_
_entity.id
_entity.type
_entity.pdbx_description
1 polymer ?
#
loop_
_entity_poly.entity_id
_entity_poly.type
_entity_poly.pdbx_seq_one_letter_code
_entity_poly.pdbx_strand_id
1 'polypeptide(L)'
;MTPLPSDRYHPRCTDRPVRSNGRWTAGYSSYQSSYQSCTRRRSSAVPRTVRRCTRSAPILARRVIRTRGPQTMGRHATASSRRRGIAAWPVVIAVVVVLIVGAVVAFVLVNRDDDQATTGCASTTTLQVVAAPSVAPAITAAAAAFDATSPVARSSCVSTEVTAMDGSTVASNLIGGWTVTGVPAPALWVADDETELTTVEDENAAITSGRSTTPLATSPVVIAVRSANAGTEMSWADLAGTTPPMLTDGSTASLVLPTTNGNSATVAALESIVAAVPGGSAGTAGLTAAQVDASSALLSRLAAGVTTGNTASTLRVMAAGTGAAVPAYEAEVATSTPAGDNPRIGAIYPTGPTASAEIYSVPLSGDWVDPTTGDAAAQFNSYLSGAAGTPFFVQAGFRVPDGTPATFPGVDLDHTVTPLPRADAAARAALVAAGARRVTTPNTATSTPPTSGSTPPASSTPPSTSTSPNGPGSTTSTPPTTPTTPTTPTTPTTPTSPSAPVQTGPTVVVLVDQSAAMLETVDGKNLNQWVQEAIAATTGAAPEAGYGLWITNSEVDNDATEQLTPGVLTAARTAELQQALGGWQPTGNNQTYGALQTIWPLLGSVEVPQGQQRRLILITADGDDTPGLSRDELITLLEGSTPGQLDILSLTSAVNEGALDEIAAAGGGTHQQVDPSGLADALTALAR
;
A
#
# COMPACT_ATOMS: atom_id res chain seq x y z
N MET A 1 -5.87 67.37 2.95
CA MET A 1 -5.28 68.39 2.05
C MET A 1 -4.31 67.69 1.12
N THR A 2 -4.63 67.64 -0.17
CA THR A 2 -3.73 67.26 -1.28
C THR A 2 -2.66 68.34 -1.49
N PRO A 3 -1.48 68.05 -2.07
CA PRO A 3 -1.36 67.92 -3.54
C PRO A 3 -0.30 66.93 -4.10
N LEU A 4 -0.47 66.61 -5.39
CA LEU A 4 0.48 66.04 -6.39
C LEU A 4 1.26 67.19 -7.10
N PRO A 5 2.06 67.01 -8.20
CA PRO A 5 3.04 65.99 -8.65
C PRO A 5 4.36 66.62 -9.23
N SER A 6 5.31 65.83 -9.77
CA SER A 6 6.28 66.31 -10.78
C SER A 6 6.87 65.19 -11.68
N ASP A 7 7.20 65.56 -12.92
CA ASP A 7 7.31 64.76 -14.16
C ASP A 7 8.63 65.12 -14.93
N ARG A 8 9.16 64.18 -15.76
CA ARG A 8 10.16 64.29 -16.89
C ARG A 8 11.66 64.52 -16.57
N TYR A 9 12.67 64.08 -17.36
CA TYR A 9 12.90 64.19 -18.83
C TYR A 9 14.07 63.29 -19.36
N HIS A 10 14.05 63.01 -20.68
CA HIS A 10 14.98 62.26 -21.55
C HIS A 10 16.38 62.90 -21.81
N PRO A 11 17.29 62.18 -22.52
CA PRO A 11 17.76 62.73 -23.81
C PRO A 11 17.89 61.72 -24.99
N ARG A 12 17.93 62.30 -26.20
CA ARG A 12 18.16 61.71 -27.55
C ARG A 12 19.56 62.06 -28.08
N CYS A 13 20.09 61.30 -29.05
CA CYS A 13 20.99 61.73 -30.16
C CYS A 13 21.13 60.57 -31.19
N THR A 14 20.53 60.61 -32.39
CA THR A 14 20.96 61.13 -33.73
C THR A 14 21.70 60.14 -34.64
N ASP A 15 21.09 59.90 -35.81
CA ASP A 15 21.54 59.14 -36.99
C ASP A 15 22.60 59.86 -37.85
N ARG A 16 23.51 59.07 -38.47
CA ARG A 16 23.91 59.16 -39.90
C ARG A 16 24.89 58.04 -40.30
N PRO A 17 24.75 57.38 -41.47
CA PRO A 17 25.68 56.37 -41.96
C PRO A 17 26.64 56.92 -43.04
N VAL A 18 27.87 56.38 -43.07
CA VAL A 18 28.86 56.56 -44.15
C VAL A 18 29.03 55.22 -44.87
N ARG A 19 28.92 55.25 -46.22
CA ARG A 19 29.28 54.13 -47.12
C ARG A 19 30.70 54.35 -47.65
N SER A 20 31.54 53.31 -47.65
CA SER A 20 32.52 53.09 -48.73
C SER A 20 33.04 51.66 -48.81
N ASN A 21 33.06 51.18 -50.05
CA ASN A 21 33.52 49.92 -50.66
C ASN A 21 34.87 49.32 -50.21
N GLY A 22 35.01 47.99 -50.32
CA GLY A 22 36.31 47.30 -50.28
C GLY A 22 36.29 45.76 -50.38
N ARG A 23 36.11 45.24 -51.61
CA ARG A 23 36.55 43.97 -52.25
C ARG A 23 37.17 42.79 -51.44
N TRP A 24 36.52 41.63 -51.59
CA TRP A 24 36.94 40.20 -51.64
C TRP A 24 38.31 39.70 -51.12
N THR A 25 38.29 38.68 -50.24
CA THR A 25 38.92 37.36 -50.44
C THR A 25 38.25 36.28 -49.58
N ALA A 26 38.22 35.05 -50.10
CA ALA A 26 37.53 33.86 -49.62
C ALA A 26 38.16 33.20 -48.38
N GLY A 27 37.35 32.48 -47.61
CA GLY A 27 37.82 31.59 -46.54
C GLY A 27 36.68 31.00 -45.71
N TYR A 28 36.42 29.72 -45.95
CA TYR A 28 35.58 28.76 -45.20
C TYR A 28 35.26 29.07 -43.72
N SER A 29 33.97 29.03 -43.38
CA SER A 29 33.35 28.21 -42.31
C SER A 29 32.00 28.81 -41.92
N SER A 30 30.92 28.15 -42.35
CA SER A 30 29.53 28.50 -42.06
C SER A 30 28.98 27.58 -40.96
N TYR A 31 28.10 27.97 -40.05
CA TYR A 31 27.63 29.25 -39.53
C TYR A 31 26.70 28.83 -38.38
N GLN A 32 26.98 29.26 -37.14
CA GLN A 32 25.92 29.41 -36.14
C GLN A 32 25.05 30.58 -36.59
N SER A 33 23.73 30.43 -36.61
CA SER A 33 22.84 31.60 -36.58
C SER A 33 21.58 31.29 -35.79
N SER A 34 21.55 31.86 -34.59
CA SER A 34 20.38 32.49 -34.03
C SER A 34 19.75 33.45 -35.05
N TYR A 35 18.42 33.50 -35.10
CA TYR A 35 17.67 34.65 -35.60
C TYR A 35 16.55 34.99 -34.62
N GLN A 36 16.59 36.23 -34.16
CA GLN A 36 15.55 36.90 -33.42
C GLN A 36 14.31 37.16 -34.30
N SER A 37 13.19 37.16 -33.59
CA SER A 37 11.84 37.55 -33.95
C SER A 37 11.73 38.97 -34.51
N CYS A 38 10.85 39.17 -35.50
CA CYS A 38 10.10 40.42 -35.59
C CYS A 38 8.83 40.35 -36.45
N THR A 39 7.72 40.65 -35.78
CA THR A 39 6.60 41.53 -36.18
C THR A 39 5.21 40.95 -36.45
N ARG A 40 4.31 41.43 -35.59
CA ARG A 40 2.85 41.50 -35.71
C ARG A 40 2.43 42.28 -36.96
N ARG A 41 1.39 41.81 -37.64
CA ARG A 41 0.41 42.66 -38.32
C ARG A 41 -0.99 42.35 -37.81
N ARG A 42 -1.62 43.39 -37.25
CA ARG A 42 -3.06 43.48 -36.99
C ARG A 42 -3.79 43.52 -38.34
N SER A 43 -4.96 42.89 -38.43
CA SER A 43 -6.03 43.30 -39.32
C SER A 43 -7.37 42.96 -38.70
N SER A 44 -8.08 44.02 -38.32
CA SER A 44 -9.46 44.07 -37.86
C SER A 44 -10.40 43.99 -39.06
N ALA A 45 -11.54 43.28 -38.96
CA ALA A 45 -12.83 43.71 -39.53
C ALA A 45 -13.96 42.69 -39.26
N VAL A 46 -14.96 43.14 -38.51
CA VAL A 46 -16.35 42.65 -38.47
C VAL A 46 -17.13 43.45 -39.55
N PRO A 47 -18.08 42.88 -40.31
CA PRO A 47 -19.53 42.96 -40.00
C PRO A 47 -20.32 41.68 -40.34
N ARG A 48 -21.21 41.18 -39.47
CA ARG A 48 -22.63 41.58 -39.25
C ARG A 48 -23.62 41.02 -40.32
N THR A 49 -24.53 40.17 -39.80
CA THR A 49 -26.00 40.10 -40.06
C THR A 49 -26.61 39.25 -41.19
N VAL A 50 -27.64 38.47 -40.76
CA VAL A 50 -28.89 37.96 -41.38
C VAL A 50 -28.82 36.77 -42.36
N ARG A 51 -29.40 35.61 -42.00
CA ARG A 51 -30.80 35.21 -42.34
C ARG A 51 -31.10 33.75 -41.95
N ARG A 52 -32.19 33.61 -41.19
CA ARG A 52 -32.98 32.38 -41.04
C ARG A 52 -33.56 31.97 -42.40
N CYS A 53 -33.58 30.67 -42.66
CA CYS A 53 -34.58 30.04 -43.53
C CYS A 53 -35.08 28.76 -42.86
N THR A 54 -36.26 28.87 -42.29
CA THR A 54 -37.22 27.80 -42.03
C THR A 54 -37.62 27.11 -43.33
N ARG A 55 -37.85 25.80 -43.31
CA ARG A 55 -38.88 25.16 -44.15
C ARG A 55 -39.48 23.94 -43.48
N SER A 56 -40.80 23.98 -43.43
CA SER A 56 -41.73 23.02 -42.86
C SER A 56 -42.30 22.07 -43.93
N ALA A 57 -42.75 20.89 -43.46
CA ALA A 57 -43.93 20.12 -43.92
C ALA A 57 -43.86 19.39 -45.29
N PRO A 58 -44.68 18.32 -45.56
CA PRO A 58 -45.97 18.03 -44.93
C PRO A 58 -46.32 16.55 -44.59
N ILE A 59 -47.45 16.45 -43.88
CA ILE A 59 -48.28 15.28 -43.54
C ILE A 59 -49.23 14.96 -44.71
N LEU A 60 -49.52 13.66 -44.95
CA LEU A 60 -50.85 13.04 -45.17
C LEU A 60 -50.75 11.73 -45.99
N ALA A 61 -51.28 10.62 -45.46
CA ALA A 61 -52.47 9.93 -46.02
C ALA A 61 -52.69 8.54 -45.41
N ARG A 62 -53.93 8.33 -44.95
CA ARG A 62 -54.57 7.09 -44.52
C ARG A 62 -54.70 6.06 -45.65
N ARG A 63 -54.72 4.76 -45.32
CA ARG A 63 -55.70 3.82 -45.90
C ARG A 63 -56.06 2.68 -44.95
N VAL A 64 -57.38 2.48 -44.79
CA VAL A 64 -58.10 1.45 -44.04
C VAL A 64 -58.50 0.34 -45.03
N ILE A 65 -58.38 -0.94 -44.65
CA ILE A 65 -59.28 -2.01 -45.13
C ILE A 65 -59.60 -2.96 -43.96
N ARG A 66 -60.88 -3.31 -43.88
CA ARG A 66 -61.63 -4.05 -42.87
C ARG A 66 -62.23 -5.29 -43.53
N THR A 67 -62.20 -6.46 -42.90
CA THR A 67 -63.17 -7.57 -43.10
C THR A 67 -63.08 -8.55 -41.92
N ARG A 68 -64.07 -8.56 -41.02
CA ARG A 68 -65.25 -9.46 -40.93
C ARG A 68 -65.02 -10.67 -40.01
N GLY A 69 -65.69 -10.68 -38.85
CA GLY A 69 -66.11 -11.92 -38.17
C GLY A 69 -67.37 -12.52 -38.86
N PRO A 70 -67.78 -13.76 -38.53
CA PRO A 70 -68.60 -13.97 -37.34
C PRO A 70 -68.44 -15.32 -36.58
N GLN A 71 -68.68 -15.27 -35.27
CA GLN A 71 -69.53 -16.14 -34.41
C GLN A 71 -69.56 -17.67 -34.64
N THR A 72 -69.18 -18.49 -33.64
CA THR A 72 -70.13 -19.25 -32.76
C THR A 72 -69.46 -20.34 -31.91
N MET A 73 -69.97 -20.43 -30.66
CA MET A 73 -70.15 -21.60 -29.77
C MET A 73 -68.94 -22.41 -29.26
N GLY A 74 -68.85 -22.47 -27.93
CA GLY A 74 -67.89 -23.28 -27.19
C GLY A 74 -68.25 -24.75 -27.07
N ARG A 75 -67.30 -25.50 -26.49
CA ARG A 75 -67.47 -26.74 -25.73
C ARG A 75 -66.21 -26.99 -24.93
N HIS A 76 -66.38 -27.32 -23.65
CA HIS A 76 -65.33 -27.88 -22.81
C HIS A 76 -64.92 -29.25 -23.37
N ALA A 77 -63.62 -29.46 -23.58
CA ALA A 77 -63.02 -30.78 -23.73
C ALA A 77 -61.82 -30.89 -22.79
N THR A 78 -61.90 -31.89 -21.92
CA THR A 78 -60.93 -32.29 -20.90
C THR A 78 -59.66 -32.90 -21.50
N ALA A 79 -58.55 -32.68 -20.79
CA ALA A 79 -57.36 -33.53 -20.66
C ALA A 79 -56.56 -33.94 -21.92
N SER A 80 -55.31 -33.44 -22.00
CA SER A 80 -54.13 -34.30 -21.85
C SER A 80 -52.84 -33.46 -21.86
N SER A 81 -52.08 -33.56 -20.77
CA SER A 81 -50.73 -33.01 -20.66
C SER A 81 -49.78 -33.80 -21.57
N ARG A 82 -49.44 -33.24 -22.74
CA ARG A 82 -48.35 -33.77 -23.57
C ARG A 82 -47.09 -32.96 -23.32
N ARG A 83 -46.15 -33.54 -22.56
CA ARG A 83 -44.80 -32.97 -22.35
C ARG A 83 -44.13 -32.83 -23.73
N ARG A 84 -43.90 -31.60 -24.19
CA ARG A 84 -42.98 -31.32 -25.30
C ARG A 84 -41.57 -31.44 -24.74
N GLY A 85 -40.81 -32.43 -25.21
CA GLY A 85 -39.39 -32.55 -24.91
C GLY A 85 -38.64 -31.34 -25.47
N ILE A 86 -37.86 -30.69 -24.61
CA ILE A 86 -36.99 -29.57 -24.97
C ILE A 86 -35.87 -30.16 -25.84
N ALA A 87 -35.77 -29.71 -27.09
CA ALA A 87 -34.70 -30.11 -27.99
C ALA A 87 -33.35 -29.70 -27.37
N ALA A 88 -32.42 -30.63 -27.21
CA ALA A 88 -31.11 -30.41 -26.57
C ALA A 88 -30.14 -29.54 -27.39
N TRP A 89 -30.54 -29.12 -28.59
CA TRP A 89 -29.70 -28.36 -29.52
C TRP A 89 -29.20 -26.98 -29.03
N PRO A 90 -29.96 -26.19 -28.23
CA PRO A 90 -29.48 -24.91 -27.71
C PRO A 90 -28.30 -25.06 -26.74
N VAL A 91 -28.27 -26.15 -25.96
CA VAL A 91 -27.18 -26.44 -25.00
C VAL A 91 -25.90 -26.78 -25.76
N VAL A 92 -26.02 -27.55 -26.84
CA VAL A 92 -24.87 -27.89 -27.69
C VAL A 92 -24.27 -26.63 -28.32
N ILE A 93 -25.08 -25.69 -28.80
CA ILE A 93 -24.58 -24.41 -29.34
C ILE A 93 -23.89 -23.59 -28.26
N ALA A 94 -24.48 -23.47 -27.06
CA ALA A 94 -23.87 -22.71 -25.97
C ALA A 94 -22.51 -23.29 -25.58
N VAL A 95 -22.38 -24.62 -25.49
CA VAL A 95 -21.11 -25.29 -25.21
C VAL A 95 -20.10 -25.06 -26.32
N VAL A 96 -20.50 -25.12 -27.60
CA VAL A 96 -19.61 -24.84 -28.73
C VAL A 96 -19.14 -23.39 -28.72
N VAL A 97 -20.01 -22.42 -28.40
CA VAL A 97 -19.62 -21.01 -28.27
C VAL A 97 -18.65 -20.82 -27.10
N VAL A 98 -18.89 -21.46 -25.95
CA VAL A 98 -17.97 -21.41 -24.81
C VAL A 98 -16.62 -22.05 -25.14
N LEU A 99 -16.60 -23.15 -25.91
CA LEU A 99 -15.36 -23.76 -26.38
C LEU A 99 -14.63 -22.91 -27.41
N ILE A 100 -15.35 -22.21 -28.31
CA ILE A 100 -14.74 -21.26 -29.25
C ILE A 100 -14.19 -20.06 -28.50
N VAL A 101 -14.93 -19.50 -27.53
CA VAL A 101 -14.46 -18.40 -26.69
C VAL A 101 -13.27 -18.85 -25.85
N GLY A 102 -13.32 -20.04 -25.25
CA GLY A 102 -12.20 -20.62 -24.51
C GLY A 102 -10.98 -20.88 -25.40
N ALA A 103 -11.19 -21.35 -26.63
CA ALA A 103 -10.12 -21.54 -27.61
C ALA A 103 -9.56 -20.20 -28.12
N VAL A 104 -10.39 -19.17 -28.28
CA VAL A 104 -9.94 -17.81 -28.65
C VAL A 104 -9.20 -17.15 -27.49
N VAL A 105 -9.66 -17.31 -26.25
CA VAL A 105 -8.97 -16.81 -25.06
C VAL A 105 -7.66 -17.56 -24.85
N ALA A 106 -7.64 -18.88 -24.98
CA ALA A 106 -6.43 -19.68 -24.95
C ALA A 106 -5.49 -19.31 -26.11
N PHE A 107 -6.00 -19.07 -27.31
CA PHE A 107 -5.21 -18.60 -28.45
C PHE A 107 -4.65 -17.20 -28.23
N VAL A 108 -5.39 -16.28 -27.60
CA VAL A 108 -4.93 -14.93 -27.25
C VAL A 108 -3.93 -14.93 -26.09
N LEU A 109 -4.00 -15.92 -25.19
CA LEU A 109 -3.07 -16.09 -24.07
C LEU A 109 -1.81 -16.85 -24.48
N VAL A 110 -1.91 -17.81 -25.42
CA VAL A 110 -0.78 -18.61 -25.94
C VAL A 110 -0.06 -17.90 -27.08
N ASN A 111 -0.77 -17.13 -27.92
CA ASN A 111 -0.13 -16.27 -28.94
C ASN A 111 0.18 -14.86 -28.39
N ARG A 112 0.31 -14.73 -27.07
CA ARG A 112 0.75 -13.48 -26.43
C ARG A 112 2.28 -13.37 -26.33
N ASP A 113 3.01 -14.35 -26.86
CA ASP A 113 4.44 -14.26 -27.11
C ASP A 113 4.72 -13.54 -28.44
N ASP A 114 5.27 -12.32 -28.32
CA ASP A 114 6.31 -11.69 -29.16
C ASP A 114 6.24 -11.65 -30.70
N ASP A 115 5.07 -11.63 -31.34
CA ASP A 115 5.03 -11.50 -32.82
C ASP A 115 3.89 -10.60 -33.39
N GLN A 116 3.61 -9.46 -32.76
CA GLN A 116 2.81 -8.38 -33.39
C GLN A 116 3.40 -6.98 -33.22
N ALA A 117 4.70 -6.85 -33.52
CA ALA A 117 5.31 -5.56 -33.87
C ALA A 117 6.41 -5.68 -34.94
N THR A 118 6.28 -6.56 -35.94
CA THR A 118 7.14 -6.48 -37.14
C THR A 118 6.65 -5.41 -38.10
N THR A 119 6.71 -4.15 -37.66
CA THR A 119 7.08 -3.03 -38.53
C THR A 119 7.62 -1.85 -37.69
N GLY A 120 8.94 -1.77 -37.45
CA GLY A 120 9.58 -0.45 -37.18
C GLY A 120 10.76 -0.37 -36.21
N CYS A 121 10.92 -1.27 -35.25
CA CYS A 121 12.03 -1.18 -34.27
C CYS A 121 13.25 -2.02 -34.69
N ALA A 122 14.44 -1.46 -34.49
CA ALA A 122 15.72 -2.13 -34.71
C ALA A 122 16.19 -2.94 -33.48
N SER A 123 15.71 -2.58 -32.28
CA SER A 123 16.05 -3.20 -30.99
C SER A 123 14.94 -2.99 -29.96
N THR A 124 15.05 -3.61 -28.79
CA THR A 124 14.20 -3.38 -27.62
C THR A 124 15.03 -2.79 -26.48
N THR A 125 14.40 -1.99 -25.62
CA THR A 125 15.04 -1.39 -24.43
C THR A 125 14.04 -1.37 -23.27
N THR A 126 14.52 -1.65 -22.06
CA THR A 126 13.69 -1.58 -20.85
C THR A 126 13.97 -0.28 -20.11
N LEU A 127 12.95 0.56 -19.95
CA LEU A 127 12.97 1.76 -19.12
C LEU A 127 12.75 1.36 -17.66
N GLN A 128 13.82 1.47 -16.87
CA GLN A 128 13.79 1.18 -15.44
C GLN A 128 13.31 2.41 -14.66
N VAL A 129 12.19 2.25 -13.96
CA VAL A 129 11.55 3.30 -13.17
C VAL A 129 11.50 2.85 -11.72
N VAL A 130 11.99 3.69 -10.81
CA VAL A 130 11.80 3.47 -9.38
C VAL A 130 10.80 4.49 -8.85
N ALA A 131 9.79 4.03 -8.13
CA ALA A 131 8.73 4.88 -7.59
C ALA A 131 8.55 4.67 -6.08
N ALA A 132 8.21 5.73 -5.36
CA ALA A 132 7.81 5.62 -3.96
C ALA A 132 6.60 4.66 -3.82
N PRO A 133 6.53 3.83 -2.75
CA PRO A 133 5.46 2.83 -2.61
C PRO A 133 4.04 3.41 -2.65
N SER A 134 3.87 4.64 -2.16
CA SER A 134 2.59 5.37 -2.13
C SER A 134 2.01 5.63 -3.52
N VAL A 135 2.86 5.78 -4.55
CA VAL A 135 2.46 6.13 -5.92
C VAL A 135 2.77 5.03 -6.94
N ALA A 136 3.58 4.03 -6.57
CA ALA A 136 4.00 2.94 -7.44
C ALA A 136 2.82 2.26 -8.18
N PRO A 137 1.66 1.92 -7.56
CA PRO A 137 0.54 1.33 -8.29
C PRO A 137 0.01 2.21 -9.43
N ALA A 138 -0.04 3.54 -9.22
CA ALA A 138 -0.47 4.49 -10.24
C ALA A 138 0.55 4.59 -11.38
N ILE A 139 1.85 4.58 -11.05
CA ILE A 139 2.93 4.59 -12.05
C ILE A 139 2.96 3.29 -12.85
N THR A 140 2.77 2.13 -12.22
CA THR A 140 2.68 0.83 -12.92
C THR A 140 1.51 0.79 -13.89
N ALA A 141 0.33 1.29 -13.48
CA ALA A 141 -0.81 1.38 -14.38
C ALA A 141 -0.56 2.35 -15.55
N ALA A 142 0.08 3.49 -15.28
CA ALA A 142 0.46 4.46 -16.32
C ALA A 142 1.52 3.89 -17.27
N ALA A 143 2.50 3.13 -16.77
CA ALA A 143 3.54 2.46 -17.53
C ALA A 143 2.94 1.41 -18.49
N ALA A 144 2.04 0.55 -18.00
CA ALA A 144 1.35 -0.42 -18.84
C ALA A 144 0.55 0.26 -19.97
N ALA A 145 -0.09 1.40 -19.69
CA ALA A 145 -0.81 2.17 -20.70
C ALA A 145 0.12 2.89 -21.69
N PHE A 146 1.27 3.38 -21.22
CA PHE A 146 2.31 3.96 -22.05
C PHE A 146 2.89 2.92 -23.00
N ASP A 147 3.26 1.74 -22.50
CA ASP A 147 3.81 0.63 -23.31
C ASP A 147 2.81 0.13 -24.37
N ALA A 148 1.50 0.16 -24.05
CA ALA A 148 0.44 -0.15 -25.01
C ALA A 148 0.38 0.83 -26.20
N THR A 149 1.01 2.01 -26.11
CA THR A 149 1.18 2.94 -27.25
C THR A 149 2.32 2.57 -28.18
N SER A 150 3.07 1.51 -27.85
CA SER A 150 4.28 1.06 -28.55
C SER A 150 5.31 2.19 -28.70
N PRO A 151 5.80 2.76 -27.58
CA PRO A 151 6.73 3.88 -27.60
C PRO A 151 8.07 3.48 -28.22
N VAL A 152 8.66 4.41 -28.99
CA VAL A 152 9.95 4.21 -29.67
C VAL A 152 10.93 5.31 -29.30
N ALA A 153 12.09 4.92 -28.78
CA ALA A 153 13.22 5.80 -28.50
C ALA A 153 14.42 5.37 -29.36
N ARG A 154 14.91 6.27 -30.22
CA ARG A 154 16.07 6.02 -31.11
C ARG A 154 16.03 4.71 -31.93
N SER A 155 14.85 4.33 -32.41
CA SER A 155 14.61 3.06 -33.12
C SER A 155 14.60 1.81 -32.23
N SER A 156 14.65 1.97 -30.90
CA SER A 156 14.37 0.92 -29.94
C SER A 156 12.92 1.00 -29.45
N CYS A 157 12.22 -0.12 -29.46
CA CYS A 157 10.92 -0.26 -28.80
C CYS A 157 11.15 -0.23 -27.28
N VAL A 158 10.37 0.59 -26.57
CA VAL A 158 10.50 0.78 -25.12
C VAL A 158 9.47 -0.09 -24.39
N SER A 159 9.91 -0.81 -23.36
CA SER A 159 9.07 -1.44 -22.33
C SER A 159 9.41 -0.82 -20.99
N THR A 160 8.45 -0.62 -20.12
CA THR A 160 8.66 0.07 -18.84
C THR A 160 8.52 -0.91 -17.68
N GLU A 161 9.51 -0.92 -16.79
CA GLU A 161 9.51 -1.72 -15.58
C GLU A 161 9.52 -0.77 -14.37
N VAL A 162 8.60 -1.01 -13.43
CA VAL A 162 8.42 -0.14 -12.26
C VAL A 162 8.72 -0.93 -10.99
N THR A 163 9.70 -0.47 -10.22
CA THR A 163 10.06 -1.03 -8.92
C THR A 163 9.64 -0.06 -7.82
N ALA A 164 8.93 -0.55 -6.81
CA ALA A 164 8.63 0.23 -5.62
C ALA A 164 9.85 0.23 -4.68
N MET A 165 10.27 1.40 -4.19
CA MET A 165 11.38 1.51 -3.24
C MET A 165 11.23 2.75 -2.37
N ASP A 166 11.62 2.64 -1.10
CA ASP A 166 11.66 3.78 -0.19
C ASP A 166 12.59 4.88 -0.71
N GLY A 167 12.11 6.12 -0.71
CA GLY A 167 12.80 7.23 -1.34
C GLY A 167 14.12 7.60 -0.66
N SER A 168 14.30 7.30 0.64
CA SER A 168 15.57 7.48 1.33
C SER A 168 16.63 6.46 0.88
N THR A 169 16.21 5.24 0.58
CA THR A 169 17.05 4.21 -0.04
C THR A 169 17.42 4.61 -1.46
N VAL A 170 16.48 5.14 -2.24
CA VAL A 170 16.77 5.67 -3.59
C VAL A 170 17.75 6.83 -3.52
N ALA A 171 17.50 7.81 -2.65
CA ALA A 171 18.34 9.00 -2.49
C ALA A 171 19.79 8.63 -2.12
N SER A 172 19.98 7.75 -1.13
CA SER A 172 21.32 7.30 -0.71
C SER A 172 22.08 6.57 -1.83
N ASN A 173 21.39 5.77 -2.65
CA ASN A 173 21.99 5.09 -3.81
C ASN A 173 22.24 6.02 -5.01
N LEU A 174 21.46 7.09 -5.19
CA LEU A 174 21.74 8.10 -6.21
C LEU A 174 22.96 8.98 -5.85
N ILE A 175 23.21 9.19 -4.55
CA ILE A 175 24.38 9.92 -4.05
C ILE A 175 25.63 9.02 -4.06
N GLY A 176 25.53 7.81 -3.51
CA GLY A 176 26.66 6.88 -3.32
C GLY A 176 27.01 6.04 -4.55
N GLY A 177 26.21 6.12 -5.61
CA GLY A 177 26.25 5.22 -6.75
C GLY A 177 25.30 4.03 -6.56
N TRP A 178 24.63 3.65 -7.65
CA TRP A 178 23.57 2.63 -7.58
C TRP A 178 24.15 1.24 -7.30
N THR A 179 23.89 0.71 -6.10
CA THR A 179 24.43 -0.58 -5.64
C THR A 179 23.37 -1.55 -5.10
N VAL A 180 22.09 -1.26 -5.36
CA VAL A 180 20.98 -2.12 -4.95
C VAL A 180 21.02 -3.44 -5.71
N THR A 181 21.26 -4.53 -5.01
CA THR A 181 21.25 -5.88 -5.59
C THR A 181 19.85 -6.25 -6.07
N GLY A 182 19.73 -6.76 -7.29
CA GLY A 182 18.45 -7.22 -7.84
C GLY A 182 17.55 -6.13 -8.43
N VAL A 183 17.86 -4.85 -8.23
CA VAL A 183 17.13 -3.72 -8.83
C VAL A 183 18.06 -2.99 -9.81
N PRO A 184 17.78 -3.02 -11.12
CA PRO A 184 18.55 -2.26 -12.11
C PRO A 184 18.57 -0.76 -11.82
N ALA A 185 19.65 -0.09 -12.20
CA ALA A 185 19.76 1.36 -11.99
C ALA A 185 18.69 2.12 -12.80
N PRO A 186 17.86 2.97 -12.17
CA PRO A 186 16.75 3.61 -12.84
C PRO A 186 17.22 4.75 -13.75
N ALA A 187 16.45 5.00 -14.79
CA ALA A 187 16.55 6.20 -15.61
C ALA A 187 15.47 7.24 -15.26
N LEU A 188 14.45 6.84 -14.48
CA LEU A 188 13.42 7.72 -13.96
C LEU A 188 13.15 7.39 -12.49
N TRP A 189 13.13 8.41 -11.64
CA TRP A 189 12.69 8.30 -10.26
C TRP A 189 11.37 9.05 -10.07
N VAL A 190 10.40 8.43 -9.40
CA VAL A 190 9.16 9.07 -8.95
C VAL A 190 9.18 9.17 -7.43
N ALA A 191 9.49 10.35 -6.91
CA ALA A 191 9.52 10.65 -5.49
C ALA A 191 8.17 11.18 -5.01
N ASP A 192 7.78 10.89 -3.77
CA ASP A 192 6.62 11.50 -3.10
C ASP A 192 7.01 12.55 -2.04
N ASP A 193 8.31 12.74 -1.84
CA ASP A 193 8.92 13.68 -0.91
C ASP A 193 10.09 14.43 -1.56
N GLU A 194 9.95 15.73 -1.81
CA GLU A 194 11.05 16.49 -2.41
C GLU A 194 12.22 16.75 -1.42
N THR A 195 12.13 16.45 -0.12
CA THR A 195 13.35 16.51 0.72
C THR A 195 14.39 15.48 0.32
N GLU A 196 13.95 14.32 -0.15
CA GLU A 196 14.83 13.29 -0.69
C GLU A 196 15.48 13.80 -1.98
N LEU A 197 14.71 14.48 -2.83
CA LEU A 197 15.22 15.17 -4.01
C LEU A 197 16.27 16.22 -3.65
N THR A 198 15.98 17.11 -2.69
CA THR A 198 16.93 18.16 -2.30
C THR A 198 18.18 17.59 -1.66
N THR A 199 18.07 16.48 -0.92
CA THR A 199 19.23 15.77 -0.36
C THR A 199 20.13 15.24 -1.47
N VAL A 200 19.55 14.66 -2.52
CA VAL A 200 20.30 14.24 -3.72
C VAL A 200 20.89 15.45 -4.45
N GLU A 201 20.19 16.59 -4.50
CA GLU A 201 20.67 17.79 -5.17
C GLU A 201 21.83 18.46 -4.45
N ASP A 202 21.79 18.53 -3.13
CA ASP A 202 22.83 19.13 -2.32
C ASP A 202 24.16 18.37 -2.43
N GLU A 203 24.11 17.04 -2.58
CA GLU A 203 25.28 16.17 -2.67
C GLU A 203 25.66 15.81 -4.13
N ASN A 204 24.68 15.72 -5.04
CA ASN A 204 24.84 15.28 -6.43
C ASN A 204 23.82 15.93 -7.41
N ALA A 205 23.74 17.26 -7.45
CA ALA A 205 22.84 18.01 -8.35
C ALA A 205 22.89 17.62 -9.84
N ALA A 206 23.99 17.02 -10.31
CA ALA A 206 24.13 16.63 -11.70
C ALA A 206 23.15 15.51 -12.10
N ILE A 207 22.76 14.63 -11.17
CA ILE A 207 21.95 13.46 -11.48
C ILE A 207 20.45 13.77 -11.67
N THR A 208 19.94 14.82 -11.05
CA THR A 208 18.55 15.29 -11.14
C THR A 208 18.42 16.56 -11.99
N SER A 209 19.48 16.89 -12.74
CA SER A 209 19.57 18.16 -13.44
C SER A 209 18.42 18.37 -14.44
N GLY A 210 17.79 19.55 -14.39
CA GLY A 210 16.70 19.90 -15.29
C GLY A 210 15.33 19.32 -14.93
N ARG A 211 15.15 18.72 -13.74
CA ARG A 211 13.85 18.30 -13.25
C ARG A 211 12.86 19.47 -13.09
N SER A 212 11.57 19.15 -13.12
CA SER A 212 10.50 20.10 -12.75
C SER A 212 10.47 20.29 -11.24
N THR A 213 10.24 21.53 -10.79
CA THR A 213 9.96 21.87 -9.38
C THR A 213 8.46 21.93 -9.08
N THR A 214 7.61 21.62 -10.07
CA THR A 214 6.16 21.55 -9.88
C THR A 214 5.75 20.09 -9.73
N PRO A 215 5.06 19.71 -8.63
CA PRO A 215 4.60 18.34 -8.45
C PRO A 215 3.53 17.98 -9.49
N LEU A 216 3.54 16.72 -9.93
CA LEU A 216 2.57 16.14 -10.84
C LEU A 216 1.21 15.94 -10.16
N ALA A 217 1.24 15.55 -8.90
CA ALA A 217 0.07 15.29 -8.10
C ALA A 217 0.40 15.53 -6.62
N THR A 218 -0.62 15.81 -5.81
CA THR A 218 -0.47 15.95 -4.37
C THR A 218 -1.49 15.10 -3.64
N SER A 219 -1.16 14.73 -2.41
CA SER A 219 -2.09 14.08 -1.51
C SER A 219 -1.93 14.67 -0.10
N PRO A 220 -2.84 15.54 0.35
CA PRO A 220 -2.77 16.09 1.69
C PRO A 220 -2.88 14.98 2.74
N VAL A 221 -2.22 15.18 3.87
CA VAL A 221 -2.42 14.31 5.02
C VAL A 221 -3.81 14.57 5.61
N VAL A 222 -4.52 13.48 5.91
CA VAL A 222 -5.85 13.48 6.53
C VAL A 222 -5.84 12.54 7.73
N ILE A 223 -6.90 12.59 8.54
CA ILE A 223 -7.12 11.59 9.57
C ILE A 223 -8.14 10.58 9.03
N ALA A 224 -7.67 9.36 8.75
CA ALA A 224 -8.54 8.26 8.38
C ALA A 224 -9.34 7.81 9.59
N VAL A 225 -10.65 7.65 9.39
CA VAL A 225 -11.61 7.24 10.42
C VAL A 225 -12.65 6.29 9.85
N ARG A 226 -13.41 5.62 10.73
CA ARG A 226 -14.63 4.93 10.29
C ARG A 226 -15.56 5.92 9.59
N SER A 227 -16.19 5.49 8.50
CA SER A 227 -17.01 6.35 7.63
C SER A 227 -18.13 7.11 8.34
N ALA A 228 -18.67 6.56 9.44
CA ALA A 228 -19.65 7.24 10.29
C ALA A 228 -19.13 8.55 10.91
N ASN A 229 -17.81 8.72 10.98
CA ASN A 229 -17.13 9.89 11.51
C ASN A 229 -16.46 10.73 10.42
N ALA A 230 -16.59 10.36 9.15
CA ALA A 230 -16.06 11.13 8.03
C ALA A 230 -16.67 12.55 8.04
N GLY A 231 -15.86 13.56 7.72
CA GLY A 231 -16.31 14.95 7.72
C GLY A 231 -16.55 15.57 9.10
N THR A 232 -16.17 14.92 10.20
CA THR A 232 -16.15 15.55 11.53
C THR A 232 -15.31 16.84 11.46
N GLU A 233 -15.87 17.97 11.87
CA GLU A 233 -15.12 19.24 11.92
C GLU A 233 -14.08 19.21 13.05
N MET A 234 -12.82 19.46 12.71
CA MET A 234 -11.68 19.44 13.63
C MET A 234 -10.59 20.39 13.12
N SER A 235 -9.70 20.85 13.99
CA SER A 235 -8.45 21.51 13.60
C SER A 235 -7.21 20.70 13.97
N TRP A 236 -6.11 20.92 13.26
CA TRP A 236 -4.80 20.36 13.64
C TRP A 236 -4.37 20.79 15.06
N ALA A 237 -4.80 21.98 15.50
CA ALA A 237 -4.53 22.47 16.85
C ALA A 237 -5.32 21.71 17.94
N ASP A 238 -6.50 21.18 17.64
CA ASP A 238 -7.27 20.37 18.59
C ASP A 238 -6.57 19.06 18.92
N LEU A 239 -5.89 18.47 17.93
CA LEU A 239 -5.04 17.27 18.12
C LEU A 239 -3.78 17.55 18.94
N ALA A 240 -3.36 18.81 19.04
CA ALA A 240 -2.30 19.22 19.96
C ALA A 240 -2.77 19.32 21.41
N GLY A 241 -4.07 19.31 21.67
CA GLY A 241 -4.66 19.44 23.00
C GLY A 241 -4.30 18.29 23.95
N THR A 242 -4.69 18.42 25.22
CA THR A 242 -4.59 17.33 26.21
C THR A 242 -5.85 16.47 26.26
N THR A 243 -6.91 16.91 25.59
CA THR A 243 -8.20 16.24 25.56
C THR A 243 -8.48 15.82 24.12
N PRO A 244 -8.65 14.52 23.84
CA PRO A 244 -8.99 14.06 22.51
C PRO A 244 -10.28 14.72 22.01
N PRO A 245 -10.34 15.19 20.75
CA PRO A 245 -11.55 15.77 20.20
C PRO A 245 -12.65 14.72 20.06
N MET A 246 -13.91 15.17 20.10
CA MET A 246 -15.08 14.31 19.90
C MET A 246 -15.34 14.09 18.41
N LEU A 247 -15.71 12.85 18.07
CA LEU A 247 -16.17 12.46 16.73
C LEU A 247 -17.69 12.62 16.61
N THR A 248 -18.19 12.59 15.38
CA THR A 248 -19.62 12.72 15.08
C THR A 248 -20.48 11.63 15.75
N ASP A 249 -19.95 10.42 15.93
CA ASP A 249 -20.63 9.34 16.65
C ASP A 249 -20.61 9.48 18.19
N GLY A 250 -20.04 10.56 18.72
CA GLY A 250 -19.92 10.83 20.15
C GLY A 250 -18.75 10.10 20.84
N SER A 251 -17.94 9.33 20.12
CA SER A 251 -16.70 8.76 20.64
C SER A 251 -15.55 9.77 20.59
N THR A 252 -14.49 9.56 21.36
CA THR A 252 -13.26 10.36 21.26
C THR A 252 -12.38 9.89 20.11
N ALA A 253 -11.75 10.82 19.39
CA ALA A 253 -10.73 10.51 18.40
C ALA A 253 -9.46 9.98 19.08
N SER A 254 -9.42 8.67 19.33
CA SER A 254 -8.17 8.00 19.72
C SER A 254 -7.29 7.91 18.47
N LEU A 255 -6.38 8.88 18.33
CA LEU A 255 -5.42 8.91 17.23
C LEU A 255 -4.26 7.95 17.53
N VAL A 256 -4.10 6.95 16.70
CA VAL A 256 -2.92 6.08 16.68
C VAL A 256 -1.90 6.68 15.73
N LEU A 257 -0.66 6.81 16.19
CA LEU A 257 0.45 7.29 15.37
C LEU A 257 1.39 6.11 15.06
N PRO A 258 1.35 5.53 13.86
CA PRO A 258 2.40 4.62 13.37
C PRO A 258 3.78 5.23 13.56
N THR A 259 4.79 4.42 13.90
CA THR A 259 6.19 4.90 13.99
C THR A 259 6.59 5.58 12.69
N THR A 260 7.32 6.68 12.78
CA THR A 260 7.73 7.47 11.60
C THR A 260 8.63 6.73 10.63
N ASN A 261 9.28 5.64 11.05
CA ASN A 261 10.04 4.77 10.14
C ASN A 261 9.10 4.12 9.13
N GLY A 262 9.26 4.44 7.84
CA GLY A 262 8.38 3.97 6.76
C GLY A 262 6.94 4.52 6.77
N ASN A 263 6.61 5.53 7.59
CA ASN A 263 5.26 6.13 7.65
C ASN A 263 5.33 7.67 7.50
N SER A 264 5.53 8.14 6.27
CA SER A 264 5.63 9.58 5.97
C SER A 264 4.34 10.35 6.26
N ALA A 265 3.16 9.72 6.19
CA ALA A 265 1.90 10.31 6.62
C ALA A 265 1.88 10.71 8.11
N THR A 266 2.52 9.92 9.00
CA THR A 266 2.68 10.31 10.42
C THR A 266 3.53 11.57 10.54
N VAL A 267 4.63 11.65 9.79
CA VAL A 267 5.51 12.83 9.79
C VAL A 267 4.75 14.07 9.32
N ALA A 268 4.00 13.96 8.22
CA ALA A 268 3.18 15.04 7.69
C ALA A 268 2.10 15.50 8.68
N ALA A 269 1.47 14.58 9.41
CA ALA A 269 0.50 14.94 10.45
C ALA A 269 1.17 15.65 11.62
N LEU A 270 2.32 15.17 12.11
CA LEU A 270 3.08 15.85 13.16
C LEU A 270 3.52 17.25 12.72
N GLU A 271 3.94 17.40 11.47
CA GLU A 271 4.29 18.69 10.86
C GLU A 271 3.08 19.65 10.87
N SER A 272 1.91 19.15 10.46
CA SER A 272 0.65 19.93 10.45
C SER A 272 0.21 20.34 11.87
N ILE A 273 0.33 19.43 12.84
CA ILE A 273 0.01 19.69 14.26
C ILE A 273 0.96 20.76 14.83
N VAL A 274 2.28 20.64 14.60
CA VAL A 274 3.27 21.62 15.07
C VAL A 274 3.10 22.97 14.37
N ALA A 275 2.72 22.98 13.10
CA ALA A 275 2.44 24.22 12.38
C ALA A 275 1.21 24.95 12.92
N ALA A 276 0.20 24.22 13.36
CA ALA A 276 -1.07 24.79 13.82
C ALA A 276 -1.03 25.39 15.23
N VAL A 277 -0.03 25.09 16.07
CA VAL A 277 0.07 25.62 17.44
C VAL A 277 0.70 27.02 17.49
N PRO A 278 0.47 27.81 18.57
CA PRO A 278 1.13 29.10 18.74
C PRO A 278 2.66 29.00 18.67
N GLY A 279 3.29 29.80 17.79
CA GLY A 279 4.73 29.73 17.53
C GLY A 279 5.13 28.78 16.39
N GLY A 280 4.18 28.02 15.84
CA GLY A 280 4.34 27.25 14.60
C GLY A 280 4.38 28.11 13.34
N SER A 281 4.11 27.50 12.19
CA SER A 281 4.01 28.19 10.91
C SER A 281 2.55 28.43 10.54
N ALA A 282 2.17 29.70 10.31
CA ALA A 282 0.82 30.06 9.87
C ALA A 282 0.51 29.66 8.39
N GLY A 283 1.22 28.66 7.84
CA GLY A 283 1.06 28.18 6.46
C GLY A 283 1.71 29.07 5.39
N THR A 284 2.44 30.12 5.77
CA THR A 284 3.13 31.02 4.82
C THR A 284 4.59 30.64 4.58
N ALA A 285 5.14 29.73 5.39
CA ALA A 285 6.51 29.24 5.30
C ALA A 285 6.61 27.81 5.85
N GLY A 286 7.71 27.13 5.58
CA GLY A 286 8.05 25.86 6.22
C GLY A 286 8.25 25.99 7.72
N LEU A 287 8.03 24.89 8.46
CA LEU A 287 8.52 24.80 9.83
C LEU A 287 10.06 24.81 9.84
N THR A 288 10.61 25.49 10.84
CA THR A 288 12.04 25.51 11.12
C THR A 288 12.40 24.58 12.27
N ALA A 289 13.65 24.11 12.33
CA ALA A 289 14.11 23.26 13.42
C ALA A 289 13.85 23.88 14.81
N ALA A 290 14.02 25.20 14.95
CA ALA A 290 13.75 25.94 16.19
C ALA A 290 12.27 25.87 16.62
N GLN A 291 11.33 25.84 15.66
CA GLN A 291 9.90 25.72 15.95
C GLN A 291 9.52 24.29 16.38
N VAL A 292 10.17 23.28 15.79
CA VAL A 292 10.02 21.88 16.20
C VAL A 292 10.59 21.69 17.61
N ASP A 293 11.76 22.24 17.91
CA ASP A 293 12.39 22.19 19.24
C ASP A 293 11.53 22.87 20.32
N ALA A 294 10.97 24.05 20.00
CA ALA A 294 10.03 24.74 20.88
C ALA A 294 8.76 23.92 21.17
N SER A 295 8.43 22.96 20.30
CA SER A 295 7.28 22.06 20.41
C SER A 295 7.61 20.70 21.03
N SER A 296 8.82 20.51 21.56
CA SER A 296 9.29 19.24 22.14
C SER A 296 8.38 18.64 23.21
N ALA A 297 7.74 19.46 24.06
CA ALA A 297 6.79 18.98 25.07
C ALA A 297 5.49 18.43 24.46
N LEU A 298 5.03 19.02 23.36
CA LEU A 298 3.89 18.52 22.59
C LEU A 298 4.26 17.19 21.90
N LEU A 299 5.40 17.16 21.21
CA LEU A 299 5.88 15.95 20.54
C LEU A 299 6.11 14.80 21.52
N SER A 300 6.64 15.07 22.71
CA SER A 300 6.80 14.05 23.77
C SER A 300 5.48 13.47 24.26
N ARG A 301 4.39 14.26 24.26
CA ARG A 301 3.05 13.74 24.59
C ARG A 301 2.47 12.90 23.46
N LEU A 302 2.61 13.36 22.22
CA LEU A 302 2.14 12.61 21.04
C LEU A 302 2.90 11.28 20.88
N ALA A 303 4.20 11.28 21.19
CA ALA A 303 5.06 10.09 21.19
C ALA A 303 4.57 8.99 22.15
N ALA A 304 3.83 9.34 23.21
CA ALA A 304 3.23 8.35 24.11
C ALA A 304 2.08 7.54 23.44
N GLY A 305 1.50 8.06 22.36
CA GLY A 305 0.48 7.38 21.55
C GLY A 305 1.05 6.69 20.30
N VAL A 306 2.38 6.64 20.14
CA VAL A 306 3.03 5.99 19.00
C VAL A 306 2.95 4.47 19.13
N THR A 307 2.61 3.81 18.03
CA THR A 307 2.48 2.35 17.92
C THR A 307 3.40 1.82 16.82
N THR A 308 3.80 0.55 16.90
CA THR A 308 4.64 -0.11 15.89
C THR A 308 3.89 -0.63 14.68
N GLY A 309 2.62 -0.27 14.51
CA GLY A 309 1.89 -0.57 13.28
C GLY A 309 2.34 0.35 12.15
N ASN A 310 1.89 0.03 10.93
CA ASN A 310 1.98 0.92 9.78
C ASN A 310 0.59 1.45 9.40
N THR A 311 0.55 2.52 8.61
CA THR A 311 -0.70 3.17 8.19
C THR A 311 -1.59 2.20 7.39
N ALA A 312 -1.01 1.45 6.45
CA ALA A 312 -1.73 0.52 5.57
C ALA A 312 -2.47 -0.61 6.33
N SER A 313 -1.82 -1.23 7.32
CA SER A 313 -2.42 -2.26 8.17
C SER A 313 -3.56 -1.70 9.01
N THR A 314 -3.41 -0.49 9.55
CA THR A 314 -4.45 0.19 10.32
C THR A 314 -5.66 0.52 9.43
N LEU A 315 -5.44 0.98 8.20
CA LEU A 315 -6.49 1.18 7.21
C LEU A 315 -7.19 -0.13 6.85
N ARG A 316 -6.47 -1.25 6.73
CA ARG A 316 -7.07 -2.58 6.46
C ARG A 316 -7.98 -3.05 7.60
N VAL A 317 -7.55 -2.88 8.84
CA VAL A 317 -8.38 -3.15 10.03
C VAL A 317 -9.62 -2.27 10.04
N MET A 318 -9.46 -0.99 9.67
CA MET A 318 -10.57 -0.05 9.49
C MET A 318 -11.56 -0.46 8.40
N ALA A 319 -11.05 -0.94 7.26
CA ALA A 319 -11.88 -1.51 6.20
C ALA A 319 -12.66 -2.74 6.67
N ALA A 320 -12.11 -3.54 7.60
CA ALA A 320 -12.80 -4.67 8.20
C ALA A 320 -13.89 -4.26 9.22
N GLY A 321 -13.95 -2.99 9.63
CA GLY A 321 -15.00 -2.41 10.45
C GLY A 321 -14.63 -2.13 11.91
N THR A 322 -13.36 -2.32 12.28
CA THR A 322 -12.80 -2.01 13.61
C THR A 322 -11.58 -1.10 13.45
N GLY A 323 -10.99 -0.56 14.53
CA GLY A 323 -9.76 0.23 14.41
C GLY A 323 -9.89 1.71 14.73
N ALA A 324 -8.75 2.30 15.08
CA ALA A 324 -8.61 3.64 15.60
C ALA A 324 -8.33 4.66 14.48
N ALA A 325 -8.49 5.95 14.77
CA ALA A 325 -8.14 6.99 13.82
C ALA A 325 -6.64 6.98 13.55
N VAL A 326 -6.21 7.18 12.31
CA VAL A 326 -4.80 7.11 11.92
C VAL A 326 -4.47 8.20 10.89
N PRO A 327 -3.31 8.86 10.96
CA PRO A 327 -2.85 9.70 9.86
C PRO A 327 -2.65 8.88 8.60
N ALA A 328 -3.18 9.35 7.47
CA ALA A 328 -2.97 8.72 6.18
C ALA A 328 -2.96 9.80 5.09
N TYR A 329 -2.37 9.51 3.94
CA TYR A 329 -2.55 10.37 2.79
C TYR A 329 -3.96 10.17 2.20
N GLU A 330 -4.56 11.25 1.72
CA GLU A 330 -5.89 11.22 1.10
C GLU A 330 -6.05 10.12 0.03
N ALA A 331 -5.04 9.97 -0.85
CA ALA A 331 -4.99 8.94 -1.88
C ALA A 331 -5.00 7.50 -1.31
N GLU A 332 -4.33 7.28 -0.18
CA GLU A 332 -4.32 5.97 0.51
C GLU A 332 -5.70 5.65 1.09
N VAL A 333 -6.39 6.63 1.67
CA VAL A 333 -7.76 6.47 2.19
C VAL A 333 -8.74 6.19 1.05
N ALA A 334 -8.59 6.90 -0.07
CA ALA A 334 -9.41 6.75 -1.27
C ALA A 334 -9.31 5.33 -1.86
N THR A 335 -8.09 4.79 -1.95
CA THR A 335 -7.81 3.47 -2.53
C THR A 335 -8.02 2.31 -1.54
N SER A 336 -7.94 2.57 -0.24
CA SER A 336 -8.24 1.56 0.81
C SER A 336 -9.73 1.30 1.00
N THR A 337 -10.59 2.13 0.42
CA THR A 337 -12.04 1.99 0.51
C THR A 337 -12.55 1.12 -0.63
N PRO A 338 -13.14 -0.07 -0.37
CA PRO A 338 -13.68 -0.91 -1.44
C PRO A 338 -14.77 -0.17 -2.23
N ALA A 339 -14.82 -0.38 -3.54
CA ALA A 339 -15.89 0.16 -4.39
C ALA A 339 -17.26 -0.38 -3.93
N GLY A 340 -18.15 0.50 -3.46
CA GLY A 340 -19.51 0.15 -3.03
C GLY A 340 -20.23 1.30 -2.33
N ASP A 341 -21.55 1.17 -2.17
CA ASP A 341 -22.43 2.25 -1.66
C ASP A 341 -22.29 2.53 -0.14
N ASN A 342 -21.52 1.72 0.59
CA ASN A 342 -21.31 1.83 2.03
C ASN A 342 -19.81 1.86 2.36
N PRO A 343 -19.14 3.02 2.25
CA PRO A 343 -17.76 3.14 2.69
C PRO A 343 -17.66 2.74 4.17
N ARG A 344 -16.61 2.01 4.53
CA ARG A 344 -16.28 1.70 5.94
C ARG A 344 -15.22 2.63 6.51
N ILE A 345 -14.45 3.25 5.62
CA ILE A 345 -13.44 4.25 5.92
C ILE A 345 -13.91 5.59 5.36
N GLY A 346 -13.54 6.69 5.99
CA GLY A 346 -13.56 8.01 5.38
C GLY A 346 -12.50 8.91 5.98
N ALA A 347 -12.43 10.14 5.49
CA ALA A 347 -11.45 11.13 5.90
C ALA A 347 -12.09 12.22 6.78
N ILE A 348 -11.34 12.63 7.79
CA ILE A 348 -11.48 13.94 8.42
C ILE A 348 -10.40 14.83 7.84
N TYR A 349 -10.77 16.07 7.49
CA TYR A 349 -9.88 17.12 7.01
C TYR A 349 -9.71 18.16 8.11
N PRO A 350 -8.68 18.05 8.96
CA PRO A 350 -8.49 19.04 10.00
C PRO A 350 -8.16 20.41 9.38
N THR A 351 -8.79 21.45 9.90
CA THR A 351 -8.52 22.83 9.52
C THR A 351 -7.13 23.28 10.00
N GLY A 352 -6.48 24.14 9.21
CA GLY A 352 -5.13 24.67 9.47
C GLY A 352 -4.10 24.25 8.42
N PRO A 353 -2.84 24.71 8.57
CA PRO A 353 -1.75 24.35 7.66
C PRO A 353 -1.57 22.83 7.61
N THR A 354 -1.66 22.26 6.41
CA THR A 354 -1.68 20.82 6.17
C THR A 354 -0.54 20.43 5.23
N ALA A 355 0.37 19.58 5.71
CA ALA A 355 1.42 18.98 4.89
C ALA A 355 0.82 18.00 3.87
N SER A 356 1.49 17.83 2.73
CA SER A 356 1.03 16.98 1.64
C SER A 356 2.18 16.15 1.10
N ALA A 357 1.91 14.92 0.68
CA ALA A 357 2.78 14.21 -0.26
C ALA A 357 2.73 14.96 -1.60
N GLU A 358 3.89 15.10 -2.22
CA GLU A 358 4.06 15.82 -3.48
C GLU A 358 4.80 14.91 -4.46
N ILE A 359 4.10 14.49 -5.51
CA ILE A 359 4.64 13.52 -6.46
C ILE A 359 5.49 14.24 -7.50
N TYR A 360 6.77 13.92 -7.57
CA TYR A 360 7.70 14.43 -8.56
C TYR A 360 8.18 13.29 -9.46
N SER A 361 8.19 13.52 -10.77
CA SER A 361 8.86 12.63 -11.72
C SER A 361 10.16 13.27 -12.18
N VAL A 362 11.26 12.55 -11.99
CA VAL A 362 12.63 13.05 -12.12
C VAL A 362 13.40 12.13 -13.06
N PRO A 363 13.55 12.52 -14.34
CA PRO A 363 14.48 11.86 -15.25
C PRO A 363 15.91 11.99 -14.71
N LEU A 364 16.63 10.88 -14.67
CA LEU A 364 17.98 10.80 -14.10
C LEU A 364 19.04 10.90 -15.20
N SER A 365 20.17 11.54 -14.87
CA SER A 365 21.32 11.71 -15.78
C SER A 365 22.61 11.08 -15.24
N GLY A 366 22.49 9.92 -14.56
CA GLY A 366 23.64 9.14 -14.10
C GLY A 366 24.44 8.53 -15.25
N ASP A 367 25.70 8.17 -15.01
CA ASP A 367 26.60 7.58 -16.02
C ASP A 367 26.09 6.24 -16.60
N TRP A 368 25.17 5.57 -15.90
CA TRP A 368 24.50 4.35 -16.35
C TRP A 368 23.31 4.61 -17.29
N VAL A 369 22.82 5.86 -17.39
CA VAL A 369 21.69 6.21 -18.25
C VAL A 369 22.21 6.50 -19.65
N ASP A 370 22.08 5.51 -20.54
CA ASP A 370 22.43 5.71 -21.94
C ASP A 370 21.42 6.64 -22.65
N PRO A 371 21.80 7.25 -23.80
CA PRO A 371 20.95 8.22 -24.48
C PRO A 371 19.59 7.70 -24.96
N THR A 372 19.45 6.39 -25.22
CA THR A 372 18.18 5.77 -25.61
C THR A 372 17.24 5.68 -24.42
N THR A 373 17.75 5.20 -23.29
CA THR A 373 16.99 5.10 -22.04
C THR A 373 16.66 6.48 -21.47
N GLY A 374 17.56 7.46 -21.61
CA GLY A 374 17.29 8.87 -21.27
C GLY A 374 16.17 9.48 -22.12
N ASP A 375 16.16 9.24 -23.43
CA ASP A 375 15.06 9.69 -24.32
C ASP A 375 13.74 8.98 -23.96
N ALA A 376 13.78 7.69 -23.61
CA ALA A 376 12.61 6.94 -23.13
C ALA A 376 12.06 7.50 -21.80
N ALA A 377 12.93 7.78 -20.83
CA ALA A 377 12.57 8.39 -19.55
C ALA A 377 11.93 9.78 -19.76
N ALA A 378 12.47 10.59 -20.67
CA ALA A 378 11.91 11.90 -21.01
C ALA A 378 10.51 11.78 -21.66
N GLN A 379 10.30 10.80 -22.55
CA GLN A 379 8.99 10.51 -23.13
C GLN A 379 7.98 10.08 -22.07
N PHE A 380 8.36 9.16 -21.17
CA PHE A 380 7.47 8.69 -20.12
C PHE A 380 7.16 9.79 -19.09
N ASN A 381 8.15 10.61 -18.71
CA ASN A 381 7.91 11.79 -17.87
C ASN A 381 6.94 12.80 -18.54
N SER A 382 7.07 13.01 -19.86
CA SER A 382 6.11 13.82 -20.61
C SER A 382 4.71 13.19 -20.68
N TYR A 383 4.62 11.86 -20.67
CA TYR A 383 3.35 11.14 -20.63
C TYR A 383 2.68 11.30 -19.26
N LEU A 384 3.43 11.09 -18.17
CA LEU A 384 2.97 11.23 -16.78
C LEU A 384 2.47 12.65 -16.49
N SER A 385 3.19 13.67 -16.94
CA SER A 385 2.82 15.08 -16.79
C SER A 385 1.76 15.57 -17.78
N GLY A 386 1.45 14.77 -18.81
CA GLY A 386 0.46 15.09 -19.83
C GLY A 386 -0.94 14.62 -19.49
N ALA A 387 -1.90 15.01 -20.34
CA ALA A 387 -3.31 14.63 -20.19
C ALA A 387 -3.57 13.11 -20.24
N ALA A 388 -2.64 12.32 -20.79
CA ALA A 388 -2.74 10.86 -20.82
C ALA A 388 -2.33 10.21 -19.49
N GLY A 389 -1.42 10.83 -18.73
CA GLY A 389 -1.00 10.37 -17.40
C GLY A 389 -1.95 10.79 -16.28
N THR A 390 -2.56 11.97 -16.39
CA THR A 390 -3.48 12.54 -15.37
C THR A 390 -4.53 11.55 -14.83
N PRO A 391 -5.23 10.75 -15.65
CA PRO A 391 -6.27 9.85 -15.15
C PRO A 391 -5.76 8.79 -14.17
N PHE A 392 -4.49 8.36 -14.27
CA PHE A 392 -3.92 7.35 -13.37
C PHE A 392 -3.74 7.87 -11.95
N PHE A 393 -3.28 9.12 -11.81
CA PHE A 393 -3.19 9.78 -10.51
C PHE A 393 -4.58 10.07 -9.93
N VAL A 394 -5.49 10.59 -10.75
CA VAL A 394 -6.88 10.88 -10.32
C VAL A 394 -7.61 9.62 -9.86
N GLN A 395 -7.49 8.51 -10.59
CA GLN A 395 -8.11 7.23 -10.22
C GLN A 395 -7.44 6.56 -9.01
N ALA A 396 -6.20 6.93 -8.71
CA ALA A 396 -5.51 6.55 -7.48
C ALA A 396 -5.79 7.49 -6.30
N GLY A 397 -6.69 8.47 -6.45
CA GLY A 397 -7.09 9.37 -5.36
C GLY A 397 -6.16 10.55 -5.12
N PHE A 398 -5.20 10.80 -6.01
CA PHE A 398 -4.35 11.99 -5.94
C PHE A 398 -5.03 13.22 -6.51
N ARG A 399 -4.70 14.38 -5.96
CA ARG A 399 -5.07 15.69 -6.52
C ARG A 399 -4.10 16.06 -7.62
N VAL A 400 -4.58 16.22 -8.84
CA VAL A 400 -3.77 16.67 -9.98
C VAL A 400 -4.10 18.13 -10.28
N PRO A 401 -3.09 19.01 -10.45
CA PRO A 401 -3.33 20.38 -10.90
C PRO A 401 -4.16 20.40 -12.19
N ASP A 402 -5.24 21.19 -12.22
CA ASP A 402 -6.19 21.32 -13.33
C ASP A 402 -6.91 20.02 -13.77
N GLY A 403 -6.74 18.92 -13.03
CA GLY A 403 -7.46 17.67 -13.22
C GLY A 403 -8.89 17.74 -12.68
N THR A 404 -9.81 16.99 -13.30
CA THR A 404 -11.14 16.78 -12.70
C THR A 404 -11.01 15.68 -11.64
N PRO A 405 -11.31 15.95 -10.36
CA PRO A 405 -11.17 14.94 -9.31
C PRO A 405 -12.13 13.76 -9.54
N ALA A 406 -11.66 12.56 -9.20
CA ALA A 406 -12.54 11.39 -9.13
C ALA A 406 -13.34 11.42 -7.82
N THR A 407 -14.49 10.74 -7.83
CA THR A 407 -15.34 10.62 -6.65
C THR A 407 -15.02 9.32 -5.92
N PHE A 408 -14.69 9.44 -4.64
CA PHE A 408 -14.46 8.31 -3.75
C PHE A 408 -15.44 8.36 -2.58
N PRO A 409 -16.13 7.26 -2.24
CA PRO A 409 -16.96 7.22 -1.05
C PRO A 409 -16.14 7.51 0.22
N GLY A 410 -16.58 8.48 1.02
CA GLY A 410 -15.91 8.84 2.29
C GLY A 410 -14.69 9.75 2.17
N VAL A 411 -14.29 10.15 0.96
CA VAL A 411 -13.17 11.06 0.69
C VAL A 411 -13.64 12.20 -0.20
N ASP A 412 -13.27 13.43 0.12
CA ASP A 412 -13.68 14.64 -0.59
C ASP A 412 -12.45 15.33 -1.20
N LEU A 413 -12.11 14.95 -2.43
CA LEU A 413 -10.96 15.51 -3.16
C LEU A 413 -11.15 17.00 -3.51
N ASP A 414 -12.39 17.51 -3.48
CA ASP A 414 -12.70 18.92 -3.70
C ASP A 414 -12.55 19.76 -2.40
N HIS A 415 -12.36 19.10 -1.25
CA HIS A 415 -12.18 19.79 0.03
C HIS A 415 -10.97 20.72 -0.02
N THR A 416 -11.15 22.00 0.32
CA THR A 416 -10.05 22.97 0.29
C THR A 416 -9.13 22.80 1.50
N VAL A 417 -7.87 22.45 1.28
CA VAL A 417 -6.84 22.38 2.32
C VAL A 417 -5.98 23.64 2.32
N THR A 418 -5.55 24.10 3.50
CA THR A 418 -4.55 25.18 3.59
C THR A 418 -3.18 24.53 3.47
N PRO A 419 -2.45 24.71 2.35
CA PRO A 419 -1.17 24.05 2.17
C PRO A 419 -0.18 24.55 3.22
N LEU A 420 0.56 23.63 3.83
CA LEU A 420 1.75 23.95 4.60
C LEU A 420 2.95 23.83 3.66
N PRO A 421 3.66 24.94 3.37
CA PRO A 421 4.94 24.85 2.70
C PRO A 421 5.86 23.94 3.50
N ARG A 422 6.70 23.18 2.81
CA ARG A 422 7.54 22.17 3.42
C ARG A 422 8.49 22.73 4.49
N ALA A 423 8.63 22.00 5.60
CA ALA A 423 9.63 22.22 6.63
C ALA A 423 11.09 22.02 6.18
N ASP A 424 12.02 22.74 6.81
CA ASP A 424 13.44 22.54 6.52
C ASP A 424 13.93 21.12 6.89
N ALA A 425 15.03 20.67 6.28
CA ALA A 425 15.51 19.29 6.45
C ALA A 425 15.79 18.94 7.93
N ALA A 426 16.29 19.90 8.71
CA ALA A 426 16.57 19.71 10.13
C ALA A 426 15.28 19.57 10.97
N ALA A 427 14.25 20.35 10.66
CA ALA A 427 12.92 20.26 11.26
C ALA A 427 12.28 18.90 11.00
N ARG A 428 12.34 18.42 9.75
CA ARG A 428 11.80 17.10 9.40
C ARG A 428 12.57 15.97 10.06
N ALA A 429 13.91 16.03 10.09
CA ALA A 429 14.72 15.06 10.82
C ALA A 429 14.36 15.02 12.32
N ALA A 430 14.11 16.19 12.94
CA ALA A 430 13.67 16.27 14.33
C ALA A 430 12.26 15.68 14.55
N LEU A 431 11.32 15.89 13.62
CA LEU A 431 9.98 15.28 13.66
C LEU A 431 10.03 13.76 13.52
N VAL A 432 10.83 13.26 12.57
CA VAL A 432 11.06 11.82 12.38
C VAL A 432 11.64 11.21 13.66
N ALA A 433 12.68 11.82 14.23
CA ALA A 433 13.28 11.35 15.47
C ALA A 433 12.31 11.38 16.67
N ALA A 434 11.45 12.40 16.74
CA ALA A 434 10.44 12.51 17.79
C ALA A 434 9.38 11.39 17.69
N GLY A 435 8.92 11.09 16.47
CA GLY A 435 7.93 10.03 16.23
C GLY A 435 8.49 8.60 16.22
N ALA A 436 9.82 8.44 16.19
CA ALA A 436 10.48 7.14 16.34
C ALA A 436 10.68 6.76 17.82
N ARG A 437 10.59 7.73 18.74
CA ARG A 437 10.92 7.55 20.15
C ARG A 437 9.72 6.97 20.91
N ARG A 438 9.79 5.69 21.31
CA ARG A 438 8.89 5.20 22.37
C ARG A 438 9.22 5.91 23.68
N VAL A 439 8.20 6.24 24.47
CA VAL A 439 8.40 6.42 25.91
C VAL A 439 8.64 5.04 26.51
N THR A 440 9.88 4.56 26.46
CA THR A 440 10.36 3.72 27.57
C THR A 440 10.37 4.63 28.80
N THR A 441 9.77 4.18 29.90
CA THR A 441 9.75 4.88 31.20
C THR A 441 11.07 5.60 31.46
N PRO A 442 11.07 6.85 31.99
CA PRO A 442 12.27 7.65 32.07
C PRO A 442 13.31 6.95 32.96
N ASN A 443 14.38 6.42 32.33
CA ASN A 443 15.60 6.16 33.06
C ASN A 443 16.12 7.52 33.52
N THR A 444 16.20 7.67 34.84
CA THR A 444 16.82 8.78 35.55
C THR A 444 18.11 9.17 34.84
N ALA A 445 18.11 10.37 34.25
CA ALA A 445 19.31 10.97 33.69
C ALA A 445 20.37 11.04 34.79
N THR A 446 21.34 10.12 34.74
CA THR A 446 22.52 10.19 35.59
C THR A 446 23.55 11.00 34.82
N SER A 447 23.56 12.30 35.08
CA SER A 447 24.68 13.16 34.72
C SER A 447 25.97 12.56 35.27
N THR A 448 26.90 12.20 34.39
CA THR A 448 28.25 11.77 34.76
C THR A 448 29.16 12.99 34.89
N PRO A 449 29.80 13.25 36.04
CA PRO A 449 31.08 13.95 36.11
C PRO A 449 32.24 12.93 36.18
N PRO A 450 33.47 13.32 35.82
CA PRO A 450 34.51 12.37 35.47
C PRO A 450 35.17 11.68 36.67
N THR A 451 35.42 10.39 36.47
CA THR A 451 36.52 9.53 36.94
C THR A 451 37.43 10.02 38.07
N SER A 452 37.45 9.25 39.17
CA SER A 452 38.68 8.88 39.90
C SER A 452 38.42 7.76 40.91
N GLY A 453 39.31 6.75 40.95
CA GLY A 453 39.59 5.97 42.16
C GLY A 453 39.14 4.50 42.14
N SER A 454 40.05 3.62 41.75
CA SER A 454 40.02 2.16 41.95
C SER A 454 39.96 1.75 43.43
N THR A 455 39.26 0.66 43.78
CA THR A 455 39.64 -0.47 44.69
C THR A 455 38.39 -1.38 44.94
N PRO A 456 38.49 -2.73 44.99
CA PRO A 456 37.35 -3.65 44.87
C PRO A 456 36.81 -4.15 46.22
N PRO A 457 35.57 -4.71 46.31
CA PRO A 457 35.16 -5.51 47.44
C PRO A 457 35.04 -7.01 47.13
N ALA A 458 35.15 -7.77 48.21
CA ALA A 458 35.23 -9.21 48.31
C ALA A 458 33.87 -9.92 48.32
N SER A 459 33.98 -11.22 48.07
CA SER A 459 33.03 -12.33 48.16
C SER A 459 31.99 -12.30 49.29
N SER A 460 30.78 -12.80 49.01
CA SER A 460 30.16 -13.87 49.83
C SER A 460 28.98 -14.57 49.14
N THR A 461 28.97 -15.88 49.37
CA THR A 461 28.09 -16.98 48.90
C THR A 461 26.77 -17.04 49.69
N PRO A 462 25.66 -17.60 49.14
CA PRO A 462 24.39 -17.78 49.86
C PRO A 462 24.26 -19.15 50.54
N PRO A 463 23.26 -19.36 51.42
CA PRO A 463 22.77 -20.70 51.70
C PRO A 463 21.25 -20.87 51.49
N SER A 464 20.91 -22.06 51.00
CA SER A 464 19.58 -22.66 50.89
C SER A 464 19.21 -23.42 52.18
N THR A 465 17.92 -23.59 52.49
CA THR A 465 17.35 -24.79 53.15
C THR A 465 15.82 -24.89 53.02
N SER A 466 15.33 -26.12 52.87
CA SER A 466 13.93 -26.56 52.77
C SER A 466 13.32 -26.95 54.13
N THR A 467 11.98 -27.07 54.25
CA THR A 467 11.29 -28.26 54.85
C THR A 467 9.74 -28.20 54.76
N SER A 468 9.11 -29.37 54.58
CA SER A 468 7.67 -29.76 54.67
C SER A 468 7.43 -30.50 56.04
N PRO A 469 6.33 -31.23 56.41
CA PRO A 469 5.01 -31.57 55.80
C PRO A 469 3.76 -31.70 56.75
N ASN A 470 2.56 -32.01 56.22
CA ASN A 470 1.56 -33.01 56.73
C ASN A 470 0.21 -33.04 55.93
N GLY A 471 -0.35 -34.24 55.65
CA GLY A 471 -1.63 -34.52 54.92
C GLY A 471 -2.82 -34.96 55.81
N PRO A 472 -3.70 -35.92 55.45
CA PRO A 472 -4.53 -36.13 54.24
C PRO A 472 -6.03 -36.51 54.55
N GLY A 473 -6.87 -36.76 53.53
CA GLY A 473 -8.19 -37.45 53.69
C GLY A 473 -9.02 -37.64 52.40
N SER A 474 -9.42 -38.90 52.12
CA SER A 474 -10.17 -39.39 50.93
C SER A 474 -11.65 -39.71 51.21
N THR A 475 -12.52 -39.84 50.19
CA THR A 475 -13.37 -41.04 49.87
C THR A 475 -14.45 -40.78 48.77
N THR A 476 -14.90 -41.90 48.17
CA THR A 476 -15.59 -42.13 46.87
C THR A 476 -17.05 -42.60 47.05
N SER A 477 -17.98 -42.40 46.09
CA SER A 477 -18.96 -43.40 45.53
C SER A 477 -20.17 -42.84 44.74
N THR A 478 -20.64 -43.62 43.75
CA THR A 478 -21.79 -43.46 42.79
C THR A 478 -22.85 -44.58 42.98
N PRO A 479 -23.86 -44.82 42.08
CA PRO A 479 -25.25 -44.28 41.90
C PRO A 479 -26.36 -45.36 42.19
N PRO A 480 -27.70 -45.22 41.87
CA PRO A 480 -28.29 -45.56 40.53
C PRO A 480 -29.72 -45.00 40.11
N THR A 481 -30.02 -45.06 38.79
CA THR A 481 -31.29 -45.37 38.00
C THR A 481 -32.66 -44.62 38.09
N THR A 482 -33.22 -44.31 36.90
CA THR A 482 -34.56 -43.79 36.39
C THR A 482 -35.74 -44.81 36.52
N PRO A 483 -37.05 -44.61 36.09
CA PRO A 483 -37.75 -43.56 35.29
C PRO A 483 -39.23 -43.17 35.66
N THR A 484 -39.81 -42.10 35.05
CA THR A 484 -41.20 -42.00 34.46
C THR A 484 -41.65 -40.54 34.11
N THR A 485 -42.37 -40.38 32.98
CA THR A 485 -43.07 -39.19 32.39
C THR A 485 -44.62 -39.37 32.61
N PRO A 486 -45.62 -38.46 32.36
CA PRO A 486 -45.67 -37.22 31.53
C PRO A 486 -46.57 -36.03 31.99
N THR A 487 -46.49 -34.85 31.33
CA THR A 487 -47.60 -34.11 30.65
C THR A 487 -47.18 -32.69 30.17
N THR A 488 -47.62 -32.34 28.96
CA THR A 488 -47.31 -31.14 28.14
C THR A 488 -48.45 -30.10 28.25
N PRO A 489 -48.22 -28.79 27.96
CA PRO A 489 -48.66 -28.25 26.65
C PRO A 489 -47.73 -27.19 25.99
N THR A 490 -47.34 -27.48 24.73
CA THR A 490 -47.27 -26.66 23.49
C THR A 490 -47.16 -25.12 23.59
N THR A 491 -46.19 -24.45 22.94
CA THR A 491 -46.21 -23.92 21.53
C THR A 491 -44.99 -22.97 21.34
N PRO A 492 -44.49 -22.56 20.14
CA PRO A 492 -44.16 -23.25 18.89
C PRO A 492 -42.64 -23.27 18.61
N THR A 493 -42.21 -24.17 17.72
CA THR A 493 -40.84 -24.35 17.24
C THR A 493 -40.36 -23.22 16.32
N THR A 494 -39.33 -22.50 16.74
CA THR A 494 -38.38 -21.82 15.84
C THR A 494 -37.42 -22.88 15.29
N PRO A 495 -37.09 -22.92 13.99
CA PRO A 495 -36.08 -23.83 13.48
C PRO A 495 -34.74 -23.47 14.10
N THR A 496 -34.22 -24.35 14.95
CA THR A 496 -32.86 -24.28 15.45
C THR A 496 -31.94 -24.36 14.24
N SER A 497 -31.22 -23.27 13.98
CA SER A 497 -30.00 -23.31 13.17
C SER A 497 -29.11 -24.42 13.71
N PRO A 498 -28.42 -25.22 12.87
CA PRO A 498 -27.47 -26.20 13.36
C PRO A 498 -26.45 -25.47 14.25
N SER A 499 -26.21 -25.98 15.47
CA SER A 499 -25.04 -25.55 16.25
C SER A 499 -23.82 -25.68 15.37
N ALA A 500 -23.07 -24.59 15.20
CA ALA A 500 -21.76 -24.62 14.59
C ALA A 500 -20.91 -25.70 15.30
N PRO A 501 -20.06 -26.44 14.57
CA PRO A 501 -19.14 -27.38 15.20
C PRO A 501 -18.32 -26.64 16.27
N VAL A 502 -18.27 -27.21 17.47
CA VAL A 502 -17.45 -26.69 18.56
C VAL A 502 -16.00 -26.94 18.18
N GLN A 503 -15.23 -25.87 17.92
CA GLN A 503 -13.79 -25.97 17.72
C GLN A 503 -13.12 -26.41 19.03
N THR A 504 -12.21 -27.36 18.94
CA THR A 504 -11.47 -27.93 20.09
C THR A 504 -9.95 -27.87 19.92
N GLY A 505 -9.44 -27.56 18.72
CA GLY A 505 -8.00 -27.39 18.44
C GLY A 505 -7.51 -25.95 18.62
N PRO A 506 -6.20 -25.67 18.55
CA PRO A 506 -5.65 -24.31 18.60
C PRO A 506 -6.10 -23.46 17.40
N THR A 507 -5.94 -22.14 17.52
CA THR A 507 -5.98 -21.24 16.35
C THR A 507 -4.56 -21.10 15.81
N VAL A 508 -4.34 -21.65 14.62
CA VAL A 508 -3.06 -21.73 13.91
C VAL A 508 -2.97 -20.62 12.88
N VAL A 509 -1.90 -19.86 12.93
CA VAL A 509 -1.49 -18.91 11.89
C VAL A 509 -0.23 -19.47 11.25
N VAL A 510 -0.30 -19.79 9.96
CA VAL A 510 0.88 -20.25 9.21
C VAL A 510 1.49 -19.04 8.51
N LEU A 511 2.75 -18.74 8.80
CA LEU A 511 3.58 -17.77 8.10
C LEU A 511 4.53 -18.52 7.18
N VAL A 512 4.48 -18.24 5.88
CA VAL A 512 5.30 -18.92 4.88
C VAL A 512 6.27 -17.94 4.24
N ASP A 513 7.54 -18.33 4.20
CA ASP A 513 8.63 -17.63 3.52
C ASP A 513 8.48 -17.64 1.98
N GLN A 514 8.54 -16.46 1.33
CA GLN A 514 8.46 -16.22 -0.12
C GLN A 514 9.79 -16.20 -0.84
N SER A 515 10.90 -16.35 -0.15
CA SER A 515 12.22 -16.22 -0.76
C SER A 515 12.42 -17.12 -1.99
N ALA A 516 13.34 -16.72 -2.85
CA ALA A 516 13.74 -17.53 -4.01
C ALA A 516 14.22 -18.94 -3.61
N ALA A 517 14.66 -19.17 -2.36
CA ALA A 517 15.04 -20.49 -1.88
C ALA A 517 13.87 -21.50 -1.93
N MET A 518 12.62 -21.05 -1.86
CA MET A 518 11.45 -21.92 -2.01
C MET A 518 11.28 -22.50 -3.44
N LEU A 519 12.08 -22.03 -4.41
CA LEU A 519 12.17 -22.62 -5.76
C LEU A 519 13.10 -23.83 -5.82
N GLU A 520 13.86 -24.11 -4.76
CA GLU A 520 14.70 -25.31 -4.68
C GLU A 520 13.85 -26.58 -4.88
N THR A 521 14.36 -27.52 -5.66
CA THR A 521 13.62 -28.74 -6.05
C THR A 521 14.11 -29.95 -5.26
N VAL A 522 13.19 -30.60 -4.56
CA VAL A 522 13.39 -31.85 -3.83
C VAL A 522 12.40 -32.89 -4.37
N ASP A 523 12.92 -34.04 -4.81
CA ASP A 523 12.13 -35.13 -5.39
C ASP A 523 11.17 -34.71 -6.53
N GLY A 524 11.64 -33.78 -7.37
CA GLY A 524 10.93 -33.33 -8.56
C GLY A 524 9.80 -32.32 -8.32
N LYS A 525 9.65 -31.82 -7.08
CA LYS A 525 8.78 -30.69 -6.74
C LYS A 525 9.60 -29.59 -6.08
N ASN A 526 9.23 -28.33 -6.29
CA ASN A 526 9.87 -27.26 -5.54
C ASN A 526 9.33 -27.19 -4.09
N LEU A 527 10.10 -26.57 -3.19
CA LEU A 527 9.72 -26.47 -1.78
C LEU A 527 8.36 -25.77 -1.60
N ASN A 528 8.06 -24.74 -2.40
CA ASN A 528 6.73 -24.11 -2.38
C ASN A 528 5.60 -25.11 -2.69
N GLN A 529 5.76 -25.96 -3.71
CA GLN A 529 4.78 -27.01 -4.02
C GLN A 529 4.62 -27.99 -2.85
N TRP A 530 5.70 -28.35 -2.17
CA TRP A 530 5.64 -29.17 -0.95
C TRP A 530 4.85 -28.46 0.17
N VAL A 531 5.09 -27.17 0.38
CA VAL A 531 4.36 -26.36 1.38
C VAL A 531 2.87 -26.26 1.05
N GLN A 532 2.52 -25.95 -0.20
CA GLN A 532 1.15 -25.86 -0.67
C GLN A 532 0.39 -27.18 -0.44
N GLU A 533 1.00 -28.31 -0.80
CA GLU A 533 0.42 -29.64 -0.59
C GLU A 533 0.31 -29.98 0.91
N ALA A 534 1.31 -29.64 1.71
CA ALA A 534 1.32 -29.93 3.13
C ALA A 534 0.23 -29.16 3.87
N ILE A 535 0.12 -27.84 3.67
CA ILE A 535 -0.94 -27.02 4.29
C ILE A 535 -2.32 -27.50 3.85
N ALA A 536 -2.50 -27.81 2.57
CA ALA A 536 -3.74 -28.38 2.06
C ALA A 536 -4.09 -29.71 2.75
N ALA A 537 -3.13 -30.60 2.95
CA ALA A 537 -3.33 -31.88 3.64
C ALA A 537 -3.69 -31.71 5.13
N THR A 538 -3.01 -30.80 5.83
CA THR A 538 -3.24 -30.54 7.27
C THR A 538 -4.65 -30.04 7.54
N THR A 539 -5.21 -29.21 6.66
CA THR A 539 -6.57 -28.66 6.81
C THR A 539 -7.67 -29.72 6.78
N GLY A 540 -7.41 -30.87 6.12
CA GLY A 540 -8.30 -32.03 6.16
C GLY A 540 -8.13 -32.91 7.40
N ALA A 541 -6.93 -32.91 8.01
CA ALA A 541 -6.56 -33.77 9.14
C ALA A 541 -6.82 -33.15 10.52
N ALA A 542 -7.02 -31.83 10.59
CA ALA A 542 -7.33 -31.07 11.80
C ALA A 542 -8.46 -30.03 11.56
N PRO A 543 -9.69 -30.47 11.24
CA PRO A 543 -10.80 -29.57 10.92
C PRO A 543 -11.31 -28.75 12.13
N GLU A 544 -10.88 -29.11 13.34
CA GLU A 544 -11.30 -28.47 14.59
C GLU A 544 -10.43 -27.26 14.97
N ALA A 545 -9.33 -27.02 14.25
CA ALA A 545 -8.46 -25.87 14.42
C ALA A 545 -8.89 -24.70 13.52
N GLY A 546 -8.70 -23.47 14.02
CA GLY A 546 -8.84 -22.27 13.21
C GLY A 546 -7.56 -22.04 12.41
N TYR A 547 -7.66 -21.70 11.12
CA TYR A 547 -6.49 -21.48 10.26
C TYR A 547 -6.48 -20.07 9.68
N GLY A 548 -5.31 -19.44 9.74
CA GLY A 548 -4.93 -18.27 8.95
C GLY A 548 -3.64 -18.53 8.18
N LEU A 549 -3.46 -17.79 7.08
CA LEU A 549 -2.28 -17.88 6.22
C LEU A 549 -1.71 -16.48 6.01
N TRP A 550 -0.41 -16.37 6.23
CA TRP A 550 0.40 -15.20 5.97
C TRP A 550 1.60 -15.62 5.15
N ILE A 551 2.08 -14.71 4.32
CA ILE A 551 3.21 -14.93 3.43
C ILE A 551 4.18 -13.77 3.62
N THR A 552 5.47 -14.05 3.77
CA THR A 552 6.50 -13.00 3.88
C THR A 552 6.55 -12.18 2.59
N ASN A 553 6.80 -10.89 2.70
CA ASN A 553 7.01 -10.05 1.52
C ASN A 553 8.50 -9.98 1.23
N SER A 554 8.92 -10.48 0.07
CA SER A 554 10.33 -10.46 -0.33
C SER A 554 10.73 -9.19 -1.08
N GLU A 555 9.77 -8.34 -1.44
CA GLU A 555 9.96 -7.06 -2.15
C GLU A 555 9.82 -5.83 -1.24
N VAL A 556 9.16 -5.99 -0.09
CA VAL A 556 8.92 -4.91 0.89
C VAL A 556 9.58 -5.24 2.21
N ASP A 557 10.41 -4.31 2.66
CA ASP A 557 11.18 -4.47 3.88
C ASP A 557 10.29 -4.64 5.12
N ASN A 558 10.56 -5.68 5.89
CA ASN A 558 9.93 -5.98 7.16
C ASN A 558 8.41 -6.29 7.12
N ASP A 559 7.89 -6.79 6.00
CA ASP A 559 6.45 -6.97 5.82
C ASP A 559 6.03 -8.43 5.59
N ALA A 560 4.77 -8.71 5.90
CA ALA A 560 4.09 -9.96 5.58
C ALA A 560 2.64 -9.69 5.21
N THR A 561 2.17 -10.35 4.16
CA THR A 561 0.80 -10.19 3.68
C THR A 561 -0.09 -11.30 4.21
N GLU A 562 -1.14 -10.91 4.93
CA GLU A 562 -2.27 -11.77 5.27
C GLU A 562 -2.98 -12.23 3.99
N GLN A 563 -2.89 -13.53 3.70
CA GLN A 563 -3.61 -14.15 2.58
C GLN A 563 -4.97 -14.66 3.01
N LEU A 564 -5.06 -15.11 4.27
CA LEU A 564 -6.29 -15.61 4.85
C LEU A 564 -6.32 -15.28 6.34
N THR A 565 -7.34 -14.56 6.75
CA THR A 565 -7.57 -14.29 8.18
C THR A 565 -7.78 -15.58 8.96
N PRO A 566 -7.34 -15.67 10.23
CA PRO A 566 -7.55 -16.86 11.04
C PRO A 566 -9.04 -17.18 11.29
N GLY A 567 -9.40 -18.45 11.27
CA GLY A 567 -10.68 -18.92 11.78
C GLY A 567 -11.12 -20.28 11.23
N VAL A 568 -12.36 -20.68 11.55
CA VAL A 568 -12.84 -22.07 11.37
C VAL A 568 -12.79 -22.50 9.91
N LEU A 569 -12.23 -23.67 9.64
CA LEU A 569 -12.22 -24.29 8.33
C LEU A 569 -13.60 -24.81 7.93
N THR A 570 -14.39 -23.94 7.29
CA THR A 570 -15.58 -24.35 6.54
C THR A 570 -15.19 -24.77 5.12
N ALA A 571 -16.04 -25.51 4.41
CA ALA A 571 -15.76 -25.90 3.02
C ALA A 571 -15.47 -24.70 2.10
N ALA A 572 -16.12 -23.54 2.33
CA ALA A 572 -15.85 -22.30 1.62
C ALA A 572 -14.46 -21.75 1.96
N ARG A 573 -14.10 -21.73 3.24
CA ARG A 573 -12.79 -21.24 3.70
C ARG A 573 -11.65 -22.15 3.28
N THR A 574 -11.86 -23.47 3.23
CA THR A 574 -10.89 -24.42 2.67
C THR A 574 -10.63 -24.12 1.19
N ALA A 575 -11.67 -23.74 0.43
CA ALA A 575 -11.48 -23.32 -0.97
C ALA A 575 -10.74 -21.98 -1.08
N GLU A 576 -11.04 -21.00 -0.22
CA GLU A 576 -10.29 -19.73 -0.15
C GLU A 576 -8.82 -19.97 0.20
N LEU A 577 -8.53 -20.84 1.16
CA LEU A 577 -7.18 -21.23 1.53
C LEU A 577 -6.44 -21.90 0.37
N GLN A 578 -7.09 -22.83 -0.34
CA GLN A 578 -6.50 -23.48 -1.52
C GLN A 578 -6.22 -22.48 -2.64
N GLN A 579 -7.11 -21.52 -2.85
CA GLN A 579 -6.91 -20.45 -3.83
C GLN A 579 -5.75 -19.52 -3.43
N ALA A 580 -5.66 -19.15 -2.16
CA ALA A 580 -4.56 -18.35 -1.62
C ALA A 580 -3.22 -19.06 -1.77
N LEU A 581 -3.16 -20.36 -1.46
CA LEU A 581 -1.94 -21.16 -1.62
C LEU A 581 -1.48 -21.24 -3.08
N GLY A 582 -2.40 -21.43 -4.04
CA GLY A 582 -2.05 -21.58 -5.44
C GLY A 582 -1.67 -20.28 -6.17
N GLY A 583 -1.98 -19.10 -5.59
CA GLY A 583 -1.75 -17.80 -6.22
C GLY A 583 -0.37 -17.21 -6.01
N TRP A 584 0.42 -17.79 -5.10
CA TRP A 584 1.68 -17.21 -4.65
C TRP A 584 2.90 -17.83 -5.34
N GLN A 585 3.86 -16.97 -5.69
CA GLN A 585 5.09 -17.32 -6.39
C GLN A 585 6.31 -16.88 -5.57
N PRO A 586 7.24 -17.81 -5.26
CA PRO A 586 8.46 -17.45 -4.59
C PRO A 586 9.36 -16.55 -5.43
N THR A 587 9.94 -15.53 -4.79
CA THR A 587 10.84 -14.54 -5.38
C THR A 587 11.63 -13.82 -4.30
N GLY A 588 12.70 -13.13 -4.66
CA GLY A 588 13.40 -12.19 -3.78
C GLY A 588 14.07 -12.79 -2.53
N ASN A 589 14.32 -11.93 -1.55
CA ASN A 589 15.06 -12.24 -0.32
C ASN A 589 14.15 -12.81 0.77
N ASN A 590 14.76 -13.46 1.76
CA ASN A 590 14.02 -13.96 2.92
C ASN A 590 13.90 -12.90 4.02
N GLN A 591 12.68 -12.43 4.27
CA GLN A 591 12.40 -11.37 5.24
C GLN A 591 11.65 -11.85 6.48
N THR A 592 12.04 -13.03 6.98
CA THR A 592 11.36 -13.73 8.06
C THR A 592 11.35 -12.97 9.39
N TYR A 593 12.44 -12.29 9.76
CA TYR A 593 12.51 -11.55 11.03
C TYR A 593 11.56 -10.36 11.04
N GLY A 594 11.51 -9.62 9.93
CA GLY A 594 10.60 -8.50 9.80
C GLY A 594 9.14 -8.95 9.74
N ALA A 595 8.86 -10.07 9.05
CA ALA A 595 7.54 -10.69 9.08
C ALA A 595 7.12 -11.10 10.51
N LEU A 596 8.03 -11.69 11.30
CA LEU A 596 7.78 -12.00 12.71
C LEU A 596 7.58 -10.74 13.55
N GLN A 597 8.35 -9.68 13.30
CA GLN A 597 8.16 -8.38 13.96
C GLN A 597 6.75 -7.81 13.73
N THR A 598 6.22 -8.00 12.53
CA THR A 598 4.89 -7.55 12.13
C THR A 598 3.78 -8.44 12.73
N ILE A 599 3.90 -9.76 12.63
CA ILE A 599 2.82 -10.69 12.99
C ILE A 599 2.76 -10.98 14.49
N TRP A 600 3.89 -11.04 15.19
CA TRP A 600 3.92 -11.42 16.60
C TRP A 600 2.99 -10.57 17.47
N PRO A 601 3.01 -9.23 17.41
CA PRO A 601 2.07 -8.40 18.18
C PRO A 601 0.60 -8.57 17.73
N LEU A 602 0.37 -8.83 16.44
CA LEU A 602 -0.98 -8.99 15.86
C LEU A 602 -1.64 -10.30 16.29
N LEU A 603 -0.85 -11.34 16.60
CA LEU A 603 -1.35 -12.60 17.12
C LEU A 603 -2.21 -12.38 18.38
N GLY A 604 -1.88 -11.34 19.17
CA GLY A 604 -2.65 -10.88 20.33
C GLY A 604 -4.12 -10.53 20.03
N SER A 605 -4.41 -10.16 18.79
CA SER A 605 -5.72 -9.67 18.32
C SER A 605 -6.54 -10.75 17.59
N VAL A 606 -5.94 -11.91 17.32
CA VAL A 606 -6.65 -13.03 16.70
C VAL A 606 -7.71 -13.54 17.66
N GLU A 607 -8.98 -13.56 17.23
CA GLU A 607 -10.07 -14.09 18.06
C GLU A 607 -9.90 -15.61 18.24
N VAL A 608 -10.00 -16.06 19.49
CA VAL A 608 -9.83 -17.46 19.85
C VAL A 608 -10.99 -17.89 20.73
N PRO A 609 -11.66 -19.02 20.42
CA PRO A 609 -12.64 -19.62 21.32
C PRO A 609 -12.06 -19.86 22.72
N GLN A 610 -12.87 -19.67 23.76
CA GLN A 610 -12.41 -19.77 25.15
C GLN A 610 -11.67 -21.09 25.43
N GLY A 611 -10.41 -20.99 25.88
CA GLY A 611 -9.58 -22.13 26.28
C GLY A 611 -8.63 -22.66 25.20
N GLN A 612 -8.67 -22.15 23.96
CA GLN A 612 -7.73 -22.54 22.92
C GLN A 612 -6.47 -21.66 22.93
N GLN A 613 -5.36 -22.24 22.45
CA GLN A 613 -4.07 -21.55 22.32
C GLN A 613 -3.92 -20.93 20.93
N ARG A 614 -3.15 -19.84 20.86
CA ARG A 614 -2.70 -19.24 19.59
C ARG A 614 -1.35 -19.83 19.25
N ARG A 615 -1.20 -20.30 18.02
CA ARG A 615 0.07 -20.82 17.52
C ARG A 615 0.42 -20.14 16.21
N LEU A 616 1.61 -19.58 16.14
CA LEU A 616 2.23 -19.08 14.92
C LEU A 616 3.23 -20.12 14.46
N ILE A 617 3.07 -20.64 13.25
CA ILE A 617 3.99 -21.59 12.64
C ILE A 617 4.68 -20.88 11.49
N LEU A 618 5.99 -20.66 11.62
CA LEU A 618 6.82 -20.15 10.53
C LEU A 618 7.37 -21.33 9.71
N ILE A 619 7.27 -21.26 8.39
CA ILE A 619 7.92 -22.19 7.47
C ILE A 619 8.93 -21.41 6.63
N THR A 620 10.21 -21.80 6.68
CA THR A 620 11.31 -21.09 6.00
C THR A 620 12.31 -22.05 5.34
N ALA A 621 12.99 -21.60 4.29
CA ALA A 621 13.94 -22.41 3.52
C ALA A 621 15.38 -21.90 3.54
N ASP A 622 15.68 -20.71 4.08
CA ASP A 622 17.01 -20.11 4.08
C ASP A 622 17.24 -19.13 5.24
N GLY A 623 18.42 -18.49 5.29
CA GLY A 623 18.74 -17.50 6.31
C GLY A 623 17.88 -16.24 6.17
N ASP A 624 17.80 -15.42 7.22
CA ASP A 624 17.10 -14.15 7.17
C ASP A 624 17.98 -13.02 6.59
N ASP A 625 17.40 -12.21 5.71
CA ASP A 625 17.99 -11.06 5.03
C ASP A 625 17.28 -9.74 5.39
N THR A 626 16.52 -9.71 6.49
CA THR A 626 15.72 -8.54 6.86
C THR A 626 16.62 -7.33 7.13
N PRO A 627 16.47 -6.20 6.40
CA PRO A 627 17.32 -5.05 6.59
C PRO A 627 16.97 -4.29 7.86
N GLY A 628 18.01 -3.92 8.62
CA GLY A 628 17.88 -3.03 9.78
C GLY A 628 17.26 -3.66 11.03
N LEU A 629 16.99 -4.97 11.02
CA LEU A 629 16.50 -5.72 12.18
C LEU A 629 17.49 -6.81 12.58
N SER A 630 18.06 -6.70 13.76
CA SER A 630 18.94 -7.75 14.30
C SER A 630 18.15 -8.87 14.97
N ARG A 631 18.77 -10.06 15.04
CA ARG A 631 18.23 -11.20 15.78
C ARG A 631 17.97 -10.89 17.25
N ASP A 632 18.87 -10.15 17.90
CA ASP A 632 18.74 -9.82 19.32
C ASP A 632 17.55 -8.87 19.57
N GLU A 633 17.27 -7.96 18.63
CA GLU A 633 16.07 -7.12 18.64
C GLU A 633 14.79 -7.93 18.45
N LEU A 634 14.80 -8.93 17.56
CA LEU A 634 13.69 -9.84 17.39
C LEU A 634 13.45 -10.68 18.65
N ILE A 635 14.49 -11.26 19.24
CA ILE A 635 14.39 -12.02 20.50
C ILE A 635 13.79 -11.13 21.60
N THR A 636 14.28 -9.89 21.73
CA THR A 636 13.75 -8.93 22.70
C THR A 636 12.26 -8.64 22.49
N LEU A 637 11.81 -8.54 21.24
CA LEU A 637 10.39 -8.38 20.91
C LEU A 637 9.56 -9.61 21.32
N LEU A 638 10.07 -10.80 21.01
CA LEU A 638 9.39 -12.07 21.31
C LEU A 638 9.26 -12.29 22.81
N GLU A 639 10.32 -12.07 23.59
CA GLU A 639 10.30 -12.20 25.05
C GLU A 639 9.45 -11.12 25.73
N GLY A 640 9.28 -9.96 25.07
CA GLY A 640 8.51 -8.83 25.57
C GLY A 640 6.99 -9.05 25.61
N SER A 641 6.47 -10.07 24.93
CA SER A 641 5.04 -10.39 24.93
C SER A 641 4.77 -11.87 24.63
N THR A 642 3.72 -12.44 25.21
CA THR A 642 3.34 -13.84 24.99
C THR A 642 1.94 -13.97 24.35
N PRO A 643 1.74 -13.44 23.13
CA PRO A 643 0.44 -13.49 22.45
C PRO A 643 0.05 -14.90 22.02
N GLY A 644 1.00 -15.83 21.95
CA GLY A 644 0.83 -17.24 21.58
C GLY A 644 2.16 -17.99 21.65
N GLN A 645 2.24 -19.13 20.97
CA GLN A 645 3.45 -19.94 20.82
C GLN A 645 4.00 -19.82 19.38
N LEU A 646 5.32 -19.63 19.23
CA LEU A 646 6.02 -19.61 17.94
C LEU A 646 6.74 -20.94 17.69
N ASP A 647 6.29 -21.70 16.71
CA ASP A 647 7.01 -22.86 16.20
C ASP A 647 7.61 -22.56 14.81
N ILE A 648 8.80 -23.08 14.53
CA ILE A 648 9.53 -22.83 13.29
C ILE A 648 9.85 -24.17 12.61
N LEU A 649 9.45 -24.30 11.36
CA LEU A 649 9.77 -25.44 10.50
C LEU A 649 10.74 -24.98 9.41
N SER A 650 11.98 -25.47 9.44
CA SER A 650 12.95 -25.21 8.38
C SER A 650 12.98 -26.36 7.37
N LEU A 651 13.02 -26.05 6.08
CA LEU A 651 12.94 -27.04 5.00
C LEU A 651 14.31 -27.45 4.43
N THR A 652 15.35 -26.68 4.73
CA THR A 652 16.71 -26.91 4.22
C THR A 652 17.72 -26.81 5.36
N SER A 653 18.95 -27.22 5.08
CA SER A 653 20.10 -27.02 5.97
C SER A 653 20.87 -25.72 5.71
N ALA A 654 20.38 -24.87 4.80
CA ALA A 654 20.95 -23.55 4.54
C ALA A 654 20.62 -22.54 5.64
N VAL A 655 19.68 -22.86 6.53
CA VAL A 655 19.29 -22.03 7.67
C VAL A 655 20.35 -22.04 8.78
N ASN A 656 20.34 -20.99 9.61
CA ASN A 656 21.10 -20.99 10.86
C ASN A 656 20.26 -21.63 11.97
N GLU A 657 20.37 -22.95 12.15
CA GLU A 657 19.55 -23.72 13.11
C GLU A 657 19.65 -23.16 14.54
N GLY A 658 20.84 -22.80 15.00
CA GLY A 658 21.01 -22.24 16.35
C GLY A 658 20.32 -20.89 16.54
N ALA A 659 20.26 -20.06 15.49
CA ALA A 659 19.49 -18.81 15.54
C ALA A 659 17.98 -19.08 15.59
N LEU A 660 17.49 -20.03 14.79
CA LEU A 660 16.06 -20.40 14.79
C LEU A 660 15.64 -21.05 16.12
N ASP A 661 16.51 -21.84 16.75
CA ASP A 661 16.27 -22.40 18.08
C ASP A 661 16.08 -21.31 19.13
N GLU A 662 16.95 -20.29 19.13
CA GLU A 662 16.86 -19.15 20.06
C GLU A 662 15.57 -18.34 19.82
N ILE A 663 15.20 -18.11 18.57
CA ILE A 663 13.99 -17.35 18.19
C ILE A 663 12.72 -18.13 18.59
N ALA A 664 12.64 -19.42 18.26
CA ALA A 664 11.50 -20.24 18.64
C ALA A 664 11.35 -20.32 20.17
N ALA A 665 12.46 -20.48 20.90
CA ALA A 665 12.47 -20.49 22.35
C ALA A 665 11.99 -19.15 22.95
N ALA A 666 12.43 -18.02 22.37
CA ALA A 666 11.98 -16.68 22.78
C ALA A 666 10.47 -16.49 22.59
N GLY A 667 9.89 -17.06 21.51
CA GLY A 667 8.45 -17.12 21.27
C GLY A 667 7.74 -18.28 21.98
N GLY A 668 8.41 -19.01 22.89
CA GLY A 668 7.83 -20.07 23.71
C GLY A 668 7.50 -21.37 22.99
N GLY A 669 8.00 -21.59 21.76
CA GLY A 669 7.81 -22.83 21.00
C GLY A 669 9.12 -23.49 20.60
N THR A 670 9.11 -24.19 19.47
CA THR A 670 10.21 -25.07 19.04
C THR A 670 10.58 -24.88 17.59
N HIS A 671 11.87 -25.05 17.28
CA HIS A 671 12.36 -25.15 15.90
C HIS A 671 12.61 -26.63 15.55
N GLN A 672 12.20 -27.02 14.35
CA GLN A 672 12.45 -28.33 13.78
C GLN A 672 12.82 -28.20 12.31
N GLN A 673 13.95 -28.81 11.92
CA GLN A 673 14.25 -29.06 10.51
C GLN A 673 13.47 -30.28 10.02
N VAL A 674 12.75 -30.13 8.91
CA VAL A 674 11.82 -31.13 8.39
C VAL A 674 12.13 -31.41 6.93
N ASP A 675 12.20 -32.71 6.59
CA ASP A 675 12.22 -33.13 5.20
C ASP A 675 10.90 -32.72 4.50
N PRO A 676 10.91 -32.14 3.29
CA PRO A 676 9.70 -31.66 2.62
C PRO A 676 8.57 -32.71 2.53
N SER A 677 8.92 -34.00 2.40
CA SER A 677 7.94 -35.09 2.37
C SER A 677 7.24 -35.35 3.72
N GLY A 678 7.88 -34.96 4.83
CA GLY A 678 7.35 -35.05 6.19
C GLY A 678 6.65 -33.78 6.70
N LEU A 679 6.62 -32.71 5.90
CA LEU A 679 6.08 -31.40 6.32
C LEU A 679 4.62 -31.46 6.74
N ALA A 680 3.79 -32.24 6.02
CA ALA A 680 2.37 -32.39 6.33
C ALA A 680 2.13 -33.01 7.72
N ASP A 681 2.95 -33.99 8.10
CA ASP A 681 2.87 -34.66 9.40
C ASP A 681 3.32 -33.71 10.53
N ALA A 682 4.39 -32.96 10.31
CA ALA A 682 4.88 -31.95 11.25
C ALA A 682 3.83 -30.86 11.50
N LEU A 683 3.25 -30.30 10.43
CA LEU A 683 2.16 -29.31 10.54
C LEU A 683 0.93 -29.88 11.28
N THR A 684 0.57 -31.14 10.99
CA THR A 684 -0.57 -31.80 11.66
C THR A 684 -0.31 -32.03 13.13
N ALA A 685 0.93 -32.29 13.53
CA ALA A 685 1.31 -32.44 14.93
C ALA A 685 1.22 -31.11 15.70
N LEU A 686 1.56 -29.99 15.06
CA LEU A 686 1.47 -28.65 15.67
C LEU A 686 0.03 -28.10 15.69
N ALA A 687 -0.83 -28.56 14.76
CA ALA A 687 -2.20 -28.10 14.63
C ALA A 687 -3.23 -28.88 15.47
N ARG A 688 -2.78 -29.85 16.28
CA ARG A 688 -3.60 -30.63 17.24
C ARG A 688 -3.19 -30.28 18.66
#